data_AF-A0A545AKY0-F1
#
_entry.id   AF-A0A545AKY0-F1
#
_cell.length_a   1.000
_cell.length_b   1.000
_cell.length_c   1.000
_cell.angle_alpha   90.00
_cell.angle_beta   90.00
_cell.angle_gamma   90.00
#
_symmetry.space_group_name_H-M   'P 1'
#
loop_
_entity.id
_entity.type
_entity.pdbx_description
1 polymer ?
#
loop_
_entity_poly.entity_id
_entity_poly.type
_entity_poly.pdbx_seq_one_letter_code
_entity_poly.pdbx_strand_id
1 'polypeptide(L)'
;MTEQSPRTYTYDAFITYNARADSELAPAVRRVLHRLGRPWYRPRALRVFLDTAEMAFEESLPVAITEALLDSRYLILLACPESAASVWVGKETAIWLEHRSAADIVVVVTGEEELVWDESANVLTGPALSEPVRTAITAQPRWVDLRWAKHEEHGADHPGFRDTVAEIAAPLHGMSKVQLVGEDLQQQRRSRRIVRTTIAALVALVLVIGGLARYAVEQRDTARGQTARAVSQRVAVRSDEVRSTDPSLAAQLALAAYRGSPTTEAASSMLTAVSTSLDSRALGHASGVTAVAVSPDGAVVVTGGLDDALRFWVRGRTGGLTLAARRTAGVLGVSGLTFAPTGRQLAVIGTTGVLTMVDVRVPRLPAVVATVRTRHAQIFDVVSGADGVVATASKDGTVLLWDVRTPSRPILRHTLSTGRYLGGIDLAADGRTLAIAYRGATPRIELVDVARGRTTKTLPVPVDTSDDVLARYSPDGHQLAVVFDHAFGVFDLAGANPRFTPLPTVHAGQITVLRFSTDGSRIATGSQDHLVVLWDAHRLRALLKLAHPALVTDLVFVPGSTTVVTAADDGAARVWDPDRRLTTTETGPIWAMARSADGRLLAEAGSDRSVVLWRVVPGRPIVEIGRISGLPGRVDSLAPTPDGRRVIVHSAVTETSSRVQVWDVSHPASPALITTLGVHDVSAVALSPDGTTLATGHHNGAVRLWSASDLRGSAPKQSLLLPLRSSPVWTLRFSPDGRQLAAASKERATYLWTVATPEAFPRMVPSADDSATAVAFSPDGRYLATGAPQHDVQIWDVATAPYRGPIATLHGHTDGIYALAFSPDGRTLVSGGRDHTVIVWDVADLRAPALRARLTSPGGEVAALVFLDSHTVAVADQTVRLVETSLARASSLVCDLAGDGLTAAEWRVYLPEWTYDKPC
;
A
#
# COMPACT_ATOMS: atom_id res chain seq x y z
N MET A 1 -54.07 -89.63 2.06
CA MET A 1 -54.64 -88.32 2.43
C MET A 1 -53.94 -87.26 1.60
N THR A 2 -54.61 -86.77 0.57
CA THR A 2 -54.13 -85.73 -0.34
C THR A 2 -54.10 -84.39 0.39
N GLU A 3 -52.90 -83.91 0.71
CA GLU A 3 -52.64 -82.52 1.13
C GLU A 3 -52.80 -81.60 -0.10
N GLN A 4 -53.91 -80.87 -0.16
CA GLN A 4 -54.15 -79.86 -1.19
C GLN A 4 -53.14 -78.71 -1.01
N SER A 5 -52.40 -78.37 -2.07
CA SER A 5 -51.57 -77.16 -2.12
C SER A 5 -52.41 -75.90 -1.82
N PRO A 6 -51.89 -74.92 -1.06
CA PRO A 6 -52.64 -73.72 -0.72
C PRO A 6 -52.93 -72.91 -1.99
N ARG A 7 -54.21 -72.72 -2.32
CA ARG A 7 -54.65 -71.82 -3.39
C ARG A 7 -54.14 -70.41 -3.10
N THR A 8 -53.36 -69.83 -4.02
CA THR A 8 -53.01 -68.41 -4.02
C THR A 8 -54.18 -67.59 -4.56
N TYR A 9 -54.73 -66.70 -3.74
CA TYR A 9 -55.80 -65.77 -4.11
C TYR A 9 -55.19 -64.44 -4.58
N THR A 10 -55.73 -63.82 -5.63
CA THR A 10 -55.30 -62.48 -6.06
C THR A 10 -55.80 -61.40 -5.10
N TYR A 11 -56.97 -61.61 -4.49
CA TYR A 11 -57.60 -60.70 -3.52
C TYR A 11 -57.74 -61.36 -2.15
N ASP A 12 -57.46 -60.60 -1.10
CA ASP A 12 -57.61 -61.06 0.28
C ASP A 12 -59.08 -61.06 0.73
N ALA A 13 -59.91 -60.17 0.17
CA ALA A 13 -61.35 -60.15 0.41
C ALA A 13 -62.13 -59.49 -0.74
N PHE A 14 -63.36 -59.94 -0.96
CA PHE A 14 -64.36 -59.31 -1.82
C PHE A 14 -65.45 -58.67 -0.94
N ILE A 15 -65.83 -57.42 -1.20
CA ILE A 15 -66.95 -56.78 -0.48
C ILE A 15 -68.20 -56.81 -1.37
N THR A 16 -69.25 -57.47 -0.89
CA THR A 16 -70.60 -57.42 -1.48
C THR A 16 -71.49 -56.51 -0.64
N TYR A 17 -72.21 -55.60 -1.29
CA TYR A 17 -72.99 -54.55 -0.64
C TYR A 17 -74.09 -53.99 -1.55
N ASN A 18 -75.09 -53.34 -0.96
CA ASN A 18 -76.07 -52.57 -1.73
C ASN A 18 -75.55 -51.13 -1.96
N ALA A 19 -75.38 -50.75 -3.23
CA ALA A 19 -74.88 -49.42 -3.59
C ALA A 19 -75.76 -48.25 -3.13
N ARG A 20 -77.07 -48.45 -2.91
CA ARG A 20 -77.94 -47.38 -2.37
C ARG A 20 -77.88 -47.27 -0.85
N ALA A 21 -77.70 -48.38 -0.15
CA ALA A 21 -77.73 -48.41 1.32
C ALA A 21 -76.34 -48.21 1.96
N ASP A 22 -75.25 -48.60 1.29
CA ASP A 22 -73.90 -48.67 1.86
C ASP A 22 -72.81 -48.00 0.98
N SER A 23 -73.19 -47.06 0.11
CA SER A 23 -72.28 -46.36 -0.84
C SER A 23 -71.08 -45.66 -0.18
N GLU A 24 -71.24 -45.11 1.01
CA GLU A 24 -70.15 -44.41 1.72
C GLU A 24 -69.32 -45.35 2.61
N LEU A 25 -69.97 -46.33 3.24
CA LEU A 25 -69.34 -47.26 4.18
C LEU A 25 -68.45 -48.28 3.47
N ALA A 26 -68.89 -48.86 2.34
CA ALA A 26 -68.12 -49.91 1.67
C ALA A 26 -66.74 -49.42 1.17
N PRO A 27 -66.61 -48.23 0.53
CA PRO A 27 -65.31 -47.65 0.20
C PRO A 27 -64.49 -47.24 1.41
N ALA A 28 -65.12 -46.80 2.51
CA ALA A 28 -64.42 -46.46 3.76
C ALA A 28 -63.79 -47.70 4.40
N VAL A 29 -64.55 -48.79 4.56
CA VAL A 29 -64.05 -50.09 5.05
C VAL A 29 -62.86 -50.55 4.20
N ARG A 30 -62.98 -50.53 2.86
CA ARG A 30 -61.87 -50.86 1.95
C ARG A 30 -60.61 -50.01 2.20
N ARG A 31 -60.76 -48.69 2.33
CA ARG A 31 -59.63 -47.75 2.56
C ARG A 31 -58.90 -48.02 3.87
N VAL A 32 -59.60 -48.46 4.91
CA VAL A 32 -59.00 -48.80 6.20
C VAL A 32 -58.33 -50.18 6.13
N LEU A 33 -58.97 -51.18 5.51
CA LEU A 33 -58.38 -52.52 5.30
C LEU A 33 -57.10 -52.49 4.45
N HIS A 34 -56.98 -51.59 3.49
CA HIS A 34 -55.73 -51.42 2.72
C HIS A 34 -54.57 -50.86 3.57
N ARG A 35 -54.85 -50.23 4.71
CA ARG A 35 -53.86 -49.50 5.53
C ARG A 35 -53.54 -50.18 6.86
N LEU A 36 -54.49 -50.87 7.49
CA LEU A 36 -54.30 -51.56 8.77
C LEU A 36 -53.24 -52.67 8.65
N GLY A 37 -52.19 -52.63 9.47
CA GLY A 37 -51.14 -53.66 9.47
C GLY A 37 -50.19 -53.56 8.27
N ARG A 38 -50.12 -52.39 7.62
CA ARG A 38 -49.33 -52.19 6.40
C ARG A 38 -47.82 -52.21 6.68
N PRO A 39 -47.05 -53.14 6.07
CA PRO A 39 -45.59 -53.09 6.13
C PRO A 39 -45.05 -51.87 5.38
N TRP A 40 -43.97 -51.26 5.90
CA TRP A 40 -43.38 -50.04 5.32
C TRP A 40 -42.94 -50.18 3.85
N TYR A 41 -42.67 -51.42 3.40
CA TYR A 41 -42.19 -51.73 2.05
C TYR A 41 -43.30 -52.20 1.08
N ARG A 42 -44.56 -52.34 1.52
CA ARG A 42 -45.70 -52.72 0.65
C ARG A 42 -46.64 -51.54 0.42
N PRO A 43 -47.31 -51.43 -0.75
CA PRO A 43 -48.25 -50.36 -1.02
C PRO A 43 -49.60 -50.53 -0.30
N ARG A 44 -50.03 -51.77 -0.02
CA ARG A 44 -51.29 -52.12 0.66
C ARG A 44 -51.07 -53.27 1.65
N ALA A 45 -51.81 -53.27 2.75
CA ALA A 45 -51.82 -54.35 3.74
C ALA A 45 -52.63 -55.56 3.24
N LEU A 46 -53.88 -55.30 2.82
CA LEU A 46 -54.78 -56.26 2.18
C LEU A 46 -55.21 -55.75 0.80
N ARG A 47 -55.37 -56.66 -0.16
CA ARG A 47 -55.95 -56.43 -1.48
C ARG A 47 -57.43 -56.74 -1.44
N VAL A 48 -58.23 -55.74 -1.13
CA VAL A 48 -59.70 -55.87 -1.07
C VAL A 48 -60.32 -55.38 -2.37
N PHE A 49 -61.11 -56.26 -3.02
CA PHE A 49 -61.94 -55.93 -4.17
C PHE A 49 -63.29 -55.37 -3.71
N LEU A 50 -63.76 -54.34 -4.37
CA LEU A 50 -65.06 -53.71 -4.15
C LEU A 50 -65.55 -53.29 -5.52
N ASP A 51 -66.68 -53.84 -5.94
CA ASP A 51 -67.33 -53.41 -7.17
C ASP A 51 -67.91 -52.01 -7.00
N THR A 52 -67.76 -51.15 -8.01
CA THR A 52 -68.34 -49.80 -8.02
C THR A 52 -69.15 -49.55 -9.29
N ALA A 53 -69.46 -50.59 -10.07
CA ALA A 53 -70.25 -50.46 -11.29
C ALA A 53 -71.74 -50.23 -10.95
N GLU A 54 -72.30 -49.09 -11.38
CA GLU A 54 -73.76 -48.92 -11.43
C GLU A 54 -74.32 -49.83 -12.53
N MET A 55 -74.69 -51.05 -12.15
CA MET A 55 -75.20 -52.06 -13.08
C MET A 55 -76.68 -51.80 -13.43
N ALA A 56 -76.92 -51.23 -14.60
CA ALA A 56 -78.23 -51.21 -15.24
C ALA A 56 -78.20 -52.12 -16.49
N PHE A 57 -79.09 -53.12 -16.53
CA PHE A 57 -79.45 -53.95 -17.69
C PHE A 57 -78.50 -55.09 -18.17
N GLU A 58 -78.13 -56.03 -17.30
CA GLU A 58 -77.69 -57.38 -17.72
C GLU A 58 -78.36 -58.47 -16.85
N GLU A 59 -78.74 -59.61 -17.44
CA GLU A 59 -79.42 -60.72 -16.73
C GLU A 59 -78.43 -61.66 -15.99
N SER A 60 -77.13 -61.63 -16.28
CA SER A 60 -76.08 -62.44 -15.66
C SER A 60 -74.96 -61.58 -15.05
N LEU A 61 -74.26 -62.07 -14.01
CA LEU A 61 -73.11 -61.36 -13.43
C LEU A 61 -71.96 -61.26 -14.45
N PRO A 62 -71.30 -60.10 -14.61
CA PRO A 62 -70.13 -59.95 -15.45
C PRO A 62 -69.02 -60.95 -15.08
N VAL A 63 -68.35 -61.51 -16.10
CA VAL A 63 -67.30 -62.53 -15.93
C VAL A 63 -66.18 -62.03 -15.01
N ALA A 64 -65.79 -60.76 -15.13
CA ALA A 64 -64.73 -60.17 -14.32
C ALA A 64 -65.07 -60.08 -12.81
N ILE A 65 -66.35 -59.84 -12.47
CA ILE A 65 -66.80 -59.79 -11.07
C ILE A 65 -66.87 -61.21 -10.52
N THR A 66 -67.36 -62.16 -11.31
CA THR A 66 -67.41 -63.58 -10.94
C THR A 66 -66.00 -64.16 -10.72
N GLU A 67 -65.05 -63.82 -11.59
CA GLU A 67 -63.64 -64.21 -11.43
C GLU A 67 -63.00 -63.56 -10.19
N ALA A 68 -63.21 -62.25 -9.96
CA ALA A 68 -62.70 -61.56 -8.78
C ALA A 68 -63.32 -62.09 -7.47
N LEU A 69 -64.61 -62.45 -7.49
CA LEU A 69 -65.32 -63.06 -6.38
C LEU A 69 -64.72 -64.44 -6.06
N LEU A 70 -64.56 -65.31 -7.06
CA LEU A 70 -64.00 -66.64 -6.85
C LEU A 70 -62.50 -66.63 -6.53
N ASP A 71 -61.74 -65.62 -6.98
CA ASP A 71 -60.32 -65.44 -6.68
C ASP A 71 -60.07 -64.58 -5.42
N SER A 72 -61.10 -64.40 -4.60
CA SER A 72 -61.02 -63.79 -3.27
C SER A 72 -61.03 -64.84 -2.17
N ARG A 73 -60.22 -64.60 -1.12
CA ARG A 73 -60.11 -65.53 0.02
C ARG A 73 -61.33 -65.47 0.96
N TYR A 74 -61.86 -64.29 1.22
CA TYR A 74 -63.01 -64.06 2.11
C TYR A 74 -64.08 -63.21 1.41
N LEU A 75 -65.34 -63.42 1.77
CA LEU A 75 -66.45 -62.56 1.34
C LEU A 75 -66.90 -61.70 2.51
N ILE A 76 -66.78 -60.38 2.40
CA ILE A 76 -67.34 -59.42 3.36
C ILE A 76 -68.73 -59.02 2.86
N LEU A 77 -69.76 -59.40 3.60
CA LEU A 77 -71.14 -59.06 3.27
C LEU A 77 -71.62 -57.92 4.16
N LEU A 78 -71.92 -56.76 3.57
CA LEU A 78 -72.61 -55.66 4.26
C LEU A 78 -74.11 -55.97 4.30
N ALA A 79 -74.56 -56.46 5.45
CA ALA A 79 -75.89 -56.96 5.71
C ALA A 79 -76.82 -55.83 6.17
N CYS A 80 -77.77 -55.50 5.30
CA CYS A 80 -78.92 -54.64 5.56
C CYS A 80 -80.15 -55.19 4.80
N PRO A 81 -81.38 -54.80 5.18
CA PRO A 81 -82.60 -55.30 4.54
C PRO A 81 -82.62 -55.05 3.03
N GLU A 82 -82.05 -53.92 2.59
CA GLU A 82 -81.90 -53.55 1.18
C GLU A 82 -80.86 -54.42 0.46
N SER A 83 -79.80 -54.85 1.14
CA SER A 83 -78.84 -55.84 0.62
C SER A 83 -79.49 -57.23 0.51
N ALA A 84 -80.30 -57.64 1.49
CA ALA A 84 -81.00 -58.92 1.46
C ALA A 84 -82.03 -59.01 0.33
N ALA A 85 -82.71 -57.89 0.03
CA ALA A 85 -83.65 -57.78 -1.09
C ALA A 85 -82.98 -57.51 -2.44
N SER A 86 -81.67 -57.26 -2.47
CA SER A 86 -80.95 -56.96 -3.72
C SER A 86 -80.73 -58.21 -4.54
N VAL A 87 -81.22 -58.20 -5.79
CA VAL A 87 -81.00 -59.27 -6.76
C VAL A 87 -79.50 -59.50 -7.00
N TRP A 88 -78.68 -58.45 -6.96
CA TRP A 88 -77.24 -58.53 -7.23
C TRP A 88 -76.46 -59.15 -6.07
N VAL A 89 -76.69 -58.68 -4.84
CA VAL A 89 -76.09 -59.28 -3.63
C VAL A 89 -76.56 -60.73 -3.48
N GLY A 90 -77.82 -61.02 -3.81
CA GLY A 90 -78.35 -62.38 -3.86
C GLY A 90 -77.62 -63.29 -4.85
N LYS A 91 -77.34 -62.81 -6.07
CA LYS A 91 -76.57 -63.58 -7.07
C LYS A 91 -75.11 -63.77 -6.64
N GLU A 92 -74.44 -62.75 -6.12
CA GLU A 92 -73.06 -62.85 -5.62
C GLU A 92 -72.93 -63.85 -4.48
N THR A 93 -73.84 -63.78 -3.50
CA THR A 93 -73.86 -64.70 -2.35
C THR A 93 -74.23 -66.13 -2.76
N ALA A 94 -75.14 -66.31 -3.72
CA ALA A 94 -75.46 -67.63 -4.26
C ALA A 94 -74.24 -68.27 -4.98
N ILE A 95 -73.59 -67.52 -5.87
CA ILE A 95 -72.38 -67.99 -6.58
C ILE A 95 -71.27 -68.33 -5.59
N TRP A 96 -71.10 -67.52 -4.53
CA TRP A 96 -70.14 -67.83 -3.47
C TRP A 96 -70.48 -69.15 -2.78
N LEU A 97 -71.71 -69.33 -2.29
CA LEU A 97 -72.12 -70.53 -1.56
C LEU A 97 -72.09 -71.82 -2.42
N GLU A 98 -72.24 -71.70 -3.74
CA GLU A 98 -72.08 -72.83 -4.66
C GLU A 98 -70.63 -73.32 -4.76
N HIS A 99 -69.65 -72.43 -4.60
CA HIS A 99 -68.22 -72.71 -4.87
C HIS A 99 -67.31 -72.59 -3.64
N ARG A 100 -67.81 -72.04 -2.53
CA ARG A 100 -67.08 -71.67 -1.32
C ARG A 100 -67.92 -71.93 -0.07
N SER A 101 -67.22 -71.93 1.07
CA SER A 101 -67.84 -72.16 2.37
C SER A 101 -68.52 -70.89 2.90
N ALA A 102 -69.64 -71.08 3.59
CA ALA A 102 -70.28 -70.01 4.38
C ALA A 102 -69.39 -69.54 5.54
N ALA A 103 -68.44 -70.35 6.00
CA ALA A 103 -67.52 -70.00 7.08
C ALA A 103 -66.51 -68.90 6.68
N ASP A 104 -66.27 -68.70 5.39
CA ASP A 104 -65.39 -67.65 4.86
C ASP A 104 -66.13 -66.33 4.59
N ILE A 105 -67.41 -66.25 4.99
CA ILE A 105 -68.22 -65.03 4.93
C ILE A 105 -68.08 -64.27 6.26
N VAL A 106 -67.61 -63.03 6.17
CA VAL A 106 -67.61 -62.08 7.29
C VAL A 106 -68.83 -61.19 7.15
N VAL A 107 -69.81 -61.39 8.03
CA VAL A 107 -71.04 -60.61 8.04
C VAL A 107 -70.78 -59.29 8.77
N VAL A 108 -71.16 -58.17 8.15
CA VAL A 108 -71.00 -56.84 8.72
C VAL A 108 -72.37 -56.17 8.68
N VAL A 109 -72.95 -55.93 9.85
CA VAL A 109 -74.32 -55.42 9.96
C VAL A 109 -74.32 -53.91 9.78
N THR A 110 -75.09 -53.45 8.80
CA THR A 110 -75.20 -52.02 8.44
C THR A 110 -76.64 -51.51 8.45
N GLY A 111 -77.66 -52.37 8.54
CA GLY A 111 -79.08 -51.98 8.65
C GLY A 111 -79.57 -51.88 10.10
N GLU A 112 -80.67 -51.15 10.37
CA GLU A 112 -81.14 -50.90 11.74
C GLU A 112 -81.66 -52.15 12.49
N GLU A 113 -81.98 -53.22 11.76
CA GLU A 113 -82.58 -54.43 12.31
C GLU A 113 -81.55 -55.38 12.95
N GLU A 114 -81.91 -56.02 14.07
CA GLU A 114 -81.01 -56.94 14.79
C GLU A 114 -80.94 -58.31 14.11
N LEU A 115 -79.71 -58.82 14.00
CA LEU A 115 -79.44 -60.23 13.71
C LEU A 115 -79.42 -61.01 15.02
N VAL A 116 -80.29 -62.01 15.13
CA VAL A 116 -80.40 -62.87 16.31
C VAL A 116 -80.06 -64.31 15.91
N TRP A 117 -79.06 -64.87 16.57
CA TRP A 117 -78.72 -66.28 16.42
C TRP A 117 -79.62 -67.12 17.32
N ASP A 118 -80.43 -68.00 16.72
CA ASP A 118 -81.21 -68.97 17.47
C ASP A 118 -80.37 -70.23 17.70
N GLU A 119 -79.89 -70.39 18.94
CA GLU A 119 -79.07 -71.55 19.35
C GLU A 119 -79.82 -72.88 19.24
N SER A 120 -81.15 -72.88 19.31
CA SER A 120 -81.95 -74.11 19.29
C SER A 120 -82.16 -74.66 17.88
N ALA A 121 -82.21 -73.77 16.87
CA ALA A 121 -82.37 -74.12 15.47
C ALA A 121 -81.05 -74.13 14.68
N ASN A 122 -79.96 -73.58 15.25
CA ASN A 122 -78.71 -73.27 14.53
C ASN A 122 -78.96 -72.46 13.24
N VAL A 123 -79.90 -71.51 13.31
CA VAL A 123 -80.26 -70.64 12.19
C VAL A 123 -80.07 -69.19 12.63
N LEU A 124 -79.46 -68.39 11.76
CA LEU A 124 -79.38 -66.95 11.94
C LEU A 124 -80.68 -66.29 11.46
N THR A 125 -81.43 -65.70 12.39
CA THR A 125 -82.70 -65.04 12.10
C THR A 125 -82.51 -63.52 12.02
N GLY A 126 -83.10 -62.91 10.99
CA GLY A 126 -83.08 -61.47 10.83
C GLY A 126 -83.31 -61.03 9.38
N PRO A 127 -84.04 -59.92 9.15
CA PRO A 127 -84.37 -59.39 7.81
C PRO A 127 -83.15 -58.84 7.03
N ALA A 128 -82.02 -58.57 7.70
CA ALA A 128 -80.81 -58.02 7.07
C ALA A 128 -80.00 -59.02 6.21
N LEU A 129 -80.39 -60.30 6.14
CA LEU A 129 -79.72 -61.34 5.35
C LEU A 129 -80.70 -62.05 4.41
N SER A 130 -80.22 -62.42 3.22
CA SER A 130 -81.00 -63.20 2.25
C SER A 130 -81.17 -64.65 2.72
N GLU A 131 -82.27 -65.29 2.31
CA GLU A 131 -82.59 -66.67 2.71
C GLU A 131 -81.46 -67.68 2.44
N PRO A 132 -80.78 -67.66 1.27
CA PRO A 132 -79.68 -68.61 1.00
C PRO A 132 -78.53 -68.51 1.99
N VAL A 133 -78.18 -67.29 2.40
CA VAL A 133 -77.10 -67.04 3.37
C VAL A 133 -77.53 -67.45 4.77
N ARG A 134 -78.77 -67.16 5.17
CA ARG A 134 -79.31 -67.56 6.49
C ARG A 134 -79.30 -69.07 6.69
N THR A 135 -79.66 -69.83 5.66
CA THR A 135 -79.70 -71.31 5.74
C THR A 135 -78.33 -71.96 5.61
N ALA A 136 -77.37 -71.31 4.95
CA ALA A 136 -76.03 -71.86 4.73
C ALA A 136 -75.10 -71.69 5.94
N ILE A 137 -75.40 -70.74 6.83
CA ILE A 137 -74.63 -70.53 8.06
C ILE A 137 -75.16 -71.48 9.14
N THR A 138 -74.46 -72.60 9.33
CA THR A 138 -74.86 -73.67 10.27
C THR A 138 -74.18 -73.58 11.64
N ALA A 139 -73.37 -72.55 11.88
CA ALA A 139 -72.70 -72.28 13.15
C ALA A 139 -72.70 -70.76 13.41
N GLN A 140 -72.75 -70.34 14.67
CA GLN A 140 -72.88 -68.93 15.05
C GLN A 140 -71.77 -68.09 14.37
N PRO A 141 -72.12 -67.22 13.40
CA PRO A 141 -71.11 -66.44 12.71
C PRO A 141 -70.63 -65.31 13.62
N ARG A 142 -69.37 -64.92 13.46
CA ARG A 142 -68.91 -63.65 13.99
C ARG A 142 -69.35 -62.55 13.04
N TRP A 143 -70.28 -61.69 13.47
CA TRP A 143 -70.64 -60.49 12.74
C TRP A 143 -70.09 -59.23 13.43
N VAL A 144 -69.78 -58.21 12.62
CA VAL A 144 -69.29 -56.92 13.11
C VAL A 144 -70.39 -55.89 12.95
N ASP A 145 -70.67 -55.13 14.02
CA ASP A 145 -71.72 -54.11 14.01
C ASP A 145 -71.16 -52.74 13.56
N LEU A 146 -71.61 -52.28 12.40
CA LEU A 146 -71.30 -50.95 11.85
C LEU A 146 -72.55 -50.05 11.76
N ARG A 147 -73.67 -50.41 12.39
CA ARG A 147 -74.93 -49.64 12.35
C ARG A 147 -74.74 -48.22 12.87
N TRP A 148 -73.99 -48.08 13.96
CA TRP A 148 -73.69 -46.78 14.58
C TRP A 148 -72.99 -45.81 13.62
N ALA A 149 -72.17 -46.32 12.69
CA ALA A 149 -71.41 -45.50 11.76
C ALA A 149 -72.28 -44.84 10.66
N LYS A 150 -73.55 -45.25 10.49
CA LYS A 150 -74.49 -44.58 9.58
C LYS A 150 -75.15 -43.33 10.19
N HIS A 151 -75.26 -43.26 11.52
CA HIS A 151 -76.02 -42.20 12.19
C HIS A 151 -75.16 -41.07 12.75
N GLU A 152 -73.84 -41.24 12.85
CA GLU A 152 -72.91 -40.19 13.29
C GLU A 152 -72.43 -39.31 12.12
N GLU A 153 -72.44 -37.97 12.31
CA GLU A 153 -71.99 -36.98 11.31
C GLU A 153 -70.57 -37.21 10.75
N HIS A 154 -69.73 -38.00 11.45
CA HIS A 154 -68.37 -38.33 11.03
C HIS A 154 -68.10 -39.85 11.07
N GLY A 155 -69.13 -40.70 10.93
CA GLY A 155 -69.06 -42.14 11.22
C GLY A 155 -67.87 -42.90 10.59
N ALA A 156 -67.47 -42.59 9.35
CA ALA A 156 -66.32 -43.22 8.68
C ALA A 156 -64.94 -42.64 9.09
N ASP A 157 -64.91 -41.40 9.60
CA ASP A 157 -63.71 -40.69 10.06
C ASP A 157 -63.57 -40.72 11.60
N HIS A 158 -64.55 -41.29 12.30
CA HIS A 158 -64.55 -41.46 13.75
C HIS A 158 -63.41 -42.39 14.20
N PRO A 159 -62.69 -42.11 15.29
CA PRO A 159 -61.60 -42.97 15.77
C PRO A 159 -62.03 -44.41 16.06
N GLY A 160 -63.28 -44.61 16.49
CA GLY A 160 -63.89 -45.92 16.74
C GLY A 160 -64.11 -46.74 15.46
N PHE A 161 -64.26 -46.09 14.29
CA PHE A 161 -64.54 -46.78 13.03
C PHE A 161 -63.39 -47.67 12.60
N ARG A 162 -62.16 -47.15 12.74
CA ARG A 162 -60.96 -47.92 12.45
C ARG A 162 -60.81 -49.12 13.39
N ASP A 163 -61.24 -48.99 14.64
CA ASP A 163 -61.19 -50.07 15.62
C ASP A 163 -62.22 -51.17 15.30
N THR A 164 -63.45 -50.79 14.91
CA THR A 164 -64.47 -51.75 14.44
C THR A 164 -64.05 -52.43 13.12
N VAL A 165 -63.45 -51.69 12.17
CA VAL A 165 -62.90 -52.29 10.94
C VAL A 165 -61.68 -53.18 11.24
N ALA A 166 -60.95 -52.97 12.34
CA ALA A 166 -59.90 -53.90 12.77
C ALA A 166 -60.46 -55.26 13.21
N GLU A 167 -61.72 -55.34 13.64
CA GLU A 167 -62.40 -56.63 13.89
C GLU A 167 -62.69 -57.38 12.59
N ILE A 168 -62.99 -56.65 11.50
CA ILE A 168 -63.11 -57.21 10.15
C ILE A 168 -61.72 -57.64 9.64
N ALA A 169 -60.68 -56.85 9.89
CA ALA A 169 -59.33 -57.09 9.39
C ALA A 169 -58.60 -58.24 10.10
N ALA A 170 -58.87 -58.44 11.40
CA ALA A 170 -58.24 -59.46 12.23
C ALA A 170 -58.28 -60.87 11.61
N PRO A 171 -59.44 -61.44 11.23
CA PRO A 171 -59.50 -62.75 10.58
C PRO A 171 -58.83 -62.79 9.20
N LEU A 172 -58.87 -61.67 8.46
CA LEU A 172 -58.22 -61.57 7.14
C LEU A 172 -56.70 -61.66 7.24
N HIS A 173 -56.11 -61.07 8.29
CA HIS A 173 -54.69 -61.17 8.60
C HIS A 173 -54.30 -62.45 9.35
N GLY A 174 -55.28 -63.24 9.83
CA GLY A 174 -55.05 -64.41 10.69
C GLY A 174 -54.52 -64.04 12.08
N MET A 175 -54.78 -62.82 12.55
CA MET A 175 -54.30 -62.26 13.82
C MET A 175 -55.47 -61.89 14.73
N SER A 176 -55.23 -61.76 16.04
CA SER A 176 -56.21 -61.10 16.90
C SER A 176 -56.24 -59.59 16.65
N LYS A 177 -57.40 -58.94 16.89
CA LYS A 177 -57.57 -57.48 16.78
C LYS A 177 -56.47 -56.70 17.52
N VAL A 178 -56.18 -57.10 18.76
CA VAL A 178 -55.17 -56.44 19.62
C VAL A 178 -53.76 -56.54 19.02
N GLN A 179 -53.40 -57.70 18.46
CA GLN A 179 -52.11 -57.88 17.80
C GLN A 179 -51.97 -57.02 16.54
N LEU A 180 -53.01 -56.98 15.69
CA LEU A 180 -52.99 -56.21 14.44
C LEU A 180 -52.85 -54.70 14.68
N VAL A 181 -53.62 -54.16 15.62
CA VAL A 181 -53.54 -52.73 15.99
C VAL A 181 -52.18 -52.41 16.62
N GLY A 182 -51.63 -53.32 17.43
CA GLY A 182 -50.30 -53.19 18.02
C GLY A 182 -49.18 -53.16 16.97
N GLU A 183 -49.21 -54.05 15.98
CA GLU A 183 -48.21 -54.10 14.91
C GLU A 183 -48.22 -52.86 14.02
N ASP A 184 -49.40 -52.33 13.67
CA ASP A 184 -49.53 -51.13 12.84
C ASP A 184 -48.83 -49.91 13.50
N LEU A 185 -49.05 -49.73 14.81
CA LEU A 185 -48.41 -48.67 15.58
C LEU A 185 -46.89 -48.80 15.61
N GLN A 186 -46.37 -50.04 15.71
CA GLN A 186 -44.93 -50.28 15.68
C GLN A 186 -44.33 -49.96 14.30
N GLN A 187 -44.98 -50.36 13.21
CA GLN A 187 -44.51 -50.10 11.84
C GLN A 187 -44.52 -48.60 11.49
N GLN A 188 -45.55 -47.87 11.90
CA GLN A 188 -45.60 -46.42 11.72
C GLN A 188 -44.49 -45.68 12.49
N ARG A 189 -44.16 -46.13 13.71
CA ARG A 189 -43.06 -45.53 14.49
C ARG A 189 -41.70 -45.81 13.84
N ARG A 190 -41.47 -47.02 13.31
CA ARG A 190 -40.20 -47.39 12.64
C ARG A 190 -39.96 -46.57 11.38
N SER A 191 -40.94 -46.45 10.50
CA SER A 191 -40.83 -45.66 9.26
C SER A 191 -40.51 -44.18 9.54
N ARG A 192 -41.24 -43.56 10.47
CA ARG A 192 -40.98 -42.17 10.88
C ARG A 192 -39.59 -41.97 11.48
N ARG A 193 -39.08 -42.93 12.27
CA ARG A 193 -37.73 -42.88 12.82
C ARG A 193 -36.66 -42.93 11.72
N ILE A 194 -36.76 -43.88 10.79
CA ILE A 194 -35.80 -44.04 9.69
C ILE A 194 -35.73 -42.78 8.83
N VAL A 195 -36.88 -42.25 8.39
CA VAL A 195 -36.94 -41.03 7.56
C VAL A 195 -36.30 -39.84 8.28
N ARG A 196 -36.62 -39.65 9.57
CA ARG A 196 -36.03 -38.56 10.36
C ARG A 196 -34.51 -38.70 10.54
N THR A 197 -34.02 -39.91 10.80
CA THR A 197 -32.57 -40.15 10.93
C THR A 197 -31.84 -39.93 9.62
N THR A 198 -32.42 -40.33 8.48
CA THR A 198 -31.81 -40.11 7.16
C THR A 198 -31.77 -38.63 6.82
N ILE A 199 -32.87 -37.89 7.05
CA ILE A 199 -32.90 -36.43 6.84
C ILE A 199 -31.87 -35.74 7.74
N ALA A 200 -31.81 -36.10 9.03
CA ALA A 200 -30.83 -35.53 9.95
C ALA A 200 -29.38 -35.83 9.52
N ALA A 201 -29.09 -37.04 9.07
CA ALA A 201 -27.78 -37.42 8.56
C ALA A 201 -27.39 -36.65 7.29
N LEU A 202 -28.33 -36.47 6.35
CA LEU A 202 -28.10 -35.69 5.13
C LEU A 202 -27.87 -34.21 5.44
N VAL A 203 -28.66 -33.63 6.36
CA VAL A 203 -28.46 -32.24 6.81
C VAL A 203 -27.09 -32.08 7.48
N ALA A 204 -26.71 -33.01 8.35
CA ALA A 204 -25.39 -33.00 8.97
C ALA A 204 -24.26 -33.09 7.93
N LEU A 205 -24.40 -33.96 6.92
CA LEU A 205 -23.43 -34.08 5.84
C LEU A 205 -23.29 -32.80 5.02
N VAL A 206 -24.40 -32.14 4.69
CA VAL A 206 -24.38 -30.85 3.97
C VAL A 206 -23.69 -29.75 4.80
N LEU A 207 -23.95 -29.71 6.12
CA LEU A 207 -23.27 -28.76 7.01
C LEU A 207 -21.76 -29.02 7.09
N VAL A 208 -21.33 -30.29 7.15
CA VAL A 208 -19.92 -30.66 7.13
C VAL A 208 -19.26 -30.26 5.82
N ILE A 209 -19.89 -30.55 4.68
CA ILE A 209 -19.37 -30.15 3.36
C ILE A 209 -19.26 -28.62 3.26
N GLY A 210 -20.28 -27.88 3.72
CA GLY A 210 -20.25 -26.42 3.76
C GLY A 210 -19.13 -25.86 4.65
N GLY A 211 -18.91 -26.47 5.82
CA GLY A 211 -17.81 -26.13 6.73
C GLY A 211 -16.44 -26.37 6.10
N LEU A 212 -16.23 -27.53 5.47
CA LEU A 212 -14.98 -27.86 4.78
C LEU A 212 -14.71 -26.95 3.58
N ALA A 213 -15.74 -26.59 2.81
CA ALA A 213 -15.62 -25.66 1.69
C ALA A 213 -15.21 -24.26 2.17
N ARG A 214 -15.84 -23.75 3.24
CA ARG A 214 -15.45 -22.47 3.85
C ARG A 214 -14.02 -22.50 4.37
N TYR A 215 -13.63 -23.56 5.07
CA TYR A 215 -12.27 -23.75 5.57
C TYR A 215 -11.25 -23.79 4.41
N ALA A 216 -11.56 -24.46 3.31
CA ALA A 216 -10.69 -24.52 2.13
C ALA A 216 -10.52 -23.14 1.46
N VAL A 217 -11.57 -22.32 1.40
CA VAL A 217 -11.48 -20.93 0.90
C VAL A 217 -10.62 -20.08 1.82
N GLU A 218 -10.84 -20.15 3.13
CA GLU A 218 -10.06 -19.40 4.13
C GLU A 218 -8.57 -19.78 4.11
N GLN A 219 -8.26 -21.07 3.98
CA GLN A 219 -6.90 -21.57 3.79
C GLN A 219 -6.27 -21.05 2.50
N ARG A 220 -7.01 -21.06 1.38
CA ARG A 220 -6.54 -20.53 0.10
C ARG A 220 -6.25 -19.03 0.17
N ASP A 221 -7.09 -18.26 0.82
CA ASP A 221 -6.94 -16.81 0.95
C ASP A 221 -5.77 -16.46 1.89
N THR A 222 -5.60 -17.23 2.97
CA THR A 222 -4.43 -17.10 3.87
C THR A 222 -3.13 -17.40 3.13
N ALA A 223 -3.09 -18.48 2.34
CA ALA A 223 -1.92 -18.84 1.54
C ALA A 223 -1.59 -17.76 0.50
N ARG A 224 -2.59 -17.23 -0.21
CA ARG A 224 -2.42 -16.11 -1.15
C ARG A 224 -1.88 -14.86 -0.47
N GLY A 225 -2.39 -14.53 0.71
CA GLY A 225 -1.90 -13.40 1.50
C GLY A 225 -0.43 -13.55 1.91
N GLN A 226 -0.02 -14.77 2.31
CA GLN A 226 1.38 -15.05 2.64
C GLN A 226 2.30 -14.95 1.42
N THR A 227 1.89 -15.50 0.26
CA THR A 227 2.65 -15.37 -0.98
C THR A 227 2.78 -13.91 -1.42
N ALA A 228 1.70 -13.12 -1.36
CA ALA A 228 1.73 -11.71 -1.72
C ALA A 228 2.68 -10.89 -0.83
N ARG A 229 2.69 -11.16 0.49
CA ARG A 229 3.63 -10.55 1.43
C ARG A 229 5.08 -10.92 1.13
N ALA A 230 5.36 -12.20 0.89
CA ALA A 230 6.72 -12.66 0.57
C ALA A 230 7.26 -12.04 -0.73
N VAL A 231 6.42 -11.95 -1.77
CA VAL A 231 6.78 -11.28 -3.02
C VAL A 231 7.04 -9.79 -2.77
N SER A 232 6.16 -9.10 -2.04
CA SER A 232 6.34 -7.68 -1.68
C SER A 232 7.65 -7.42 -0.93
N GLN A 233 7.98 -8.23 0.08
CA GLN A 233 9.24 -8.11 0.83
C GLN A 233 10.48 -8.29 -0.05
N ARG A 234 10.48 -9.29 -0.93
CA ARG A 234 11.59 -9.53 -1.86
C ARG A 234 11.75 -8.37 -2.86
N VAL A 235 10.65 -7.80 -3.35
CA VAL A 235 10.68 -6.64 -4.25
C VAL A 235 11.19 -5.40 -3.52
N ALA A 236 10.83 -5.21 -2.25
CA ALA A 236 11.35 -4.11 -1.43
C ALA A 236 12.88 -4.20 -1.26
N VAL A 237 13.42 -5.40 -1.01
CA VAL A 237 14.88 -5.62 -0.97
C VAL A 237 15.51 -5.32 -2.33
N ARG A 238 14.89 -5.77 -3.44
CA ARG A 238 15.39 -5.49 -4.79
C ARG A 238 15.40 -4.00 -5.13
N SER A 239 14.39 -3.27 -4.66
CA SER A 239 14.34 -1.80 -4.73
C SER A 239 15.55 -1.19 -4.02
N ASP A 240 15.89 -1.67 -2.82
CA ASP A 240 17.04 -1.17 -2.06
C ASP A 240 18.37 -1.46 -2.76
N GLU A 241 18.51 -2.62 -3.41
CA GLU A 241 19.71 -2.99 -4.20
C GLU A 241 19.99 -2.05 -5.38
N VAL A 242 18.94 -1.58 -6.06
CA VAL A 242 19.08 -0.69 -7.23
C VAL A 242 19.03 0.79 -6.87
N ARG A 243 18.75 1.14 -5.61
CA ARG A 243 18.55 2.53 -5.16
C ARG A 243 19.74 3.45 -5.41
N SER A 244 20.95 2.94 -5.22
CA SER A 244 22.17 3.73 -5.38
C SER A 244 22.57 3.92 -6.85
N THR A 245 22.02 3.12 -7.77
CA THR A 245 22.34 3.16 -9.21
C THR A 245 21.20 3.76 -10.03
N ASP A 246 19.95 3.46 -9.69
CA ASP A 246 18.74 4.02 -10.29
C ASP A 246 17.68 4.32 -9.21
N PRO A 247 17.71 5.52 -8.61
CA PRO A 247 16.79 5.92 -7.54
C PRO A 247 15.31 5.93 -7.95
N SER A 248 14.99 6.30 -9.19
CA SER A 248 13.60 6.35 -9.67
C SER A 248 13.04 4.95 -9.94
N LEU A 249 13.82 4.03 -10.50
CA LEU A 249 13.43 2.63 -10.61
C LEU A 249 13.20 2.01 -9.22
N ALA A 250 14.10 2.25 -8.26
CA ALA A 250 13.92 1.81 -6.88
C ALA A 250 12.60 2.34 -6.29
N ALA A 251 12.31 3.64 -6.46
CA ALA A 251 11.07 4.25 -5.99
C ALA A 251 9.82 3.57 -6.56
N GLN A 252 9.83 3.26 -7.87
CA GLN A 252 8.72 2.59 -8.53
C GLN A 252 8.57 1.13 -8.09
N LEU A 253 9.68 0.39 -7.89
CA LEU A 253 9.66 -0.97 -7.34
C LEU A 253 9.14 -0.99 -5.90
N ALA A 254 9.56 -0.05 -5.06
CA ALA A 254 9.03 0.10 -3.71
C ALA A 254 7.53 0.40 -3.70
N LEU A 255 7.06 1.27 -4.59
CA LEU A 255 5.64 1.57 -4.75
C LEU A 255 4.85 0.33 -5.21
N ALA A 256 5.37 -0.41 -6.19
CA ALA A 256 4.75 -1.64 -6.67
C ALA A 256 4.68 -2.70 -5.55
N ALA A 257 5.77 -2.88 -4.78
CA ALA A 257 5.80 -3.75 -3.61
C ALA A 257 4.69 -3.38 -2.62
N TYR A 258 4.61 -2.10 -2.25
CA TYR A 258 3.63 -1.61 -1.28
C TYR A 258 2.18 -1.79 -1.74
N ARG A 259 1.89 -1.52 -3.03
CA ARG A 259 0.54 -1.72 -3.59
C ARG A 259 0.16 -3.20 -3.73
N GLY A 260 1.11 -4.07 -4.07
CA GLY A 260 0.87 -5.51 -4.19
C GLY A 260 0.56 -6.15 -2.83
N SER A 261 1.30 -5.78 -1.79
CA SER A 261 0.94 -6.08 -0.40
C SER A 261 1.65 -5.10 0.54
N PRO A 262 0.95 -4.36 1.40
CA PRO A 262 1.58 -3.41 2.32
C PRO A 262 2.33 -4.17 3.42
N THR A 263 3.66 -4.13 3.36
CA THR A 263 4.55 -4.64 4.41
C THR A 263 5.42 -3.52 4.96
N THR A 264 6.03 -3.74 6.13
CA THR A 264 6.97 -2.81 6.76
C THR A 264 8.17 -2.55 5.88
N GLU A 265 8.69 -3.57 5.19
CA GLU A 265 9.84 -3.46 4.30
C GLU A 265 9.49 -2.61 3.06
N ALA A 266 8.33 -2.85 2.45
CA ALA A 266 7.88 -2.07 1.30
C ALA A 266 7.61 -0.59 1.66
N ALA A 267 6.99 -0.34 2.81
CA ALA A 267 6.79 1.00 3.34
C ALA A 267 8.12 1.72 3.63
N SER A 268 9.08 1.02 4.25
CA SER A 268 10.43 1.52 4.52
C SER A 268 11.18 1.89 3.23
N SER A 269 11.16 0.99 2.25
CA SER A 269 11.80 1.21 0.96
C SER A 269 11.16 2.38 0.20
N MET A 270 9.83 2.54 0.28
CA MET A 270 9.11 3.64 -0.37
C MET A 270 9.39 4.99 0.29
N LEU A 271 9.31 5.09 1.62
CA LEU A 271 9.63 6.33 2.34
C LEU A 271 11.09 6.74 2.17
N THR A 272 12.01 5.76 2.15
CA THR A 272 13.42 6.01 1.82
C THR A 272 13.57 6.54 0.40
N ALA A 273 12.82 6.01 -0.57
CA ALA A 273 12.89 6.45 -1.97
C ALA A 273 12.44 7.89 -2.15
N VAL A 274 11.36 8.29 -1.48
CA VAL A 274 10.93 9.69 -1.51
C VAL A 274 11.81 10.60 -0.65
N SER A 275 12.68 10.07 0.21
CA SER A 275 13.66 10.92 0.91
C SER A 275 14.88 11.26 0.05
N THR A 276 15.10 10.54 -1.05
CA THR A 276 16.17 10.80 -2.02
C THR A 276 15.73 11.74 -3.15
N SER A 277 16.69 12.41 -3.81
CA SER A 277 16.43 13.14 -5.05
C SER A 277 16.06 12.12 -6.14
N LEU A 278 14.83 12.21 -6.65
CA LEU A 278 14.34 11.34 -7.72
C LEU A 278 14.44 12.07 -9.05
N ASP A 279 14.89 11.36 -10.07
CA ASP A 279 14.82 11.78 -11.45
C ASP A 279 13.46 11.48 -12.08
N SER A 280 13.00 12.35 -12.99
CA SER A 280 11.95 11.98 -13.94
C SER A 280 12.59 11.34 -15.17
N ARG A 281 12.32 10.05 -15.40
CA ARG A 281 12.82 9.32 -16.56
C ARG A 281 12.04 9.69 -17.82
N ALA A 282 12.71 10.25 -18.82
CA ALA A 282 12.19 10.44 -20.16
C ALA A 282 12.65 9.29 -21.07
N LEU A 283 11.81 8.27 -21.18
CA LEU A 283 12.08 7.05 -21.94
C LEU A 283 11.65 7.19 -23.40
N GLY A 284 12.54 6.84 -24.33
CA GLY A 284 12.11 6.77 -25.71
C GLY A 284 13.15 6.36 -26.74
N HIS A 285 14.44 6.54 -26.48
CA HIS A 285 15.50 6.15 -27.41
C HIS A 285 15.71 4.63 -27.40
N ALA A 286 16.02 4.06 -28.56
CA ALA A 286 16.31 2.61 -28.70
C ALA A 286 17.78 2.28 -28.42
N SER A 287 18.62 3.30 -28.28
CA SER A 287 20.05 3.25 -28.00
C SER A 287 20.42 4.41 -27.06
N GLY A 288 21.67 4.49 -26.62
CA GLY A 288 22.16 5.50 -25.69
C GLY A 288 21.83 6.93 -26.11
N VAL A 289 21.44 7.77 -25.14
CA VAL A 289 21.24 9.21 -25.36
C VAL A 289 22.61 9.85 -25.23
N THR A 290 23.04 10.55 -26.27
CA THR A 290 24.41 11.08 -26.40
C THR A 290 24.48 12.58 -26.22
N ALA A 291 23.38 13.29 -26.46
CA ALA A 291 23.34 14.75 -26.37
C ALA A 291 21.98 15.23 -25.88
N VAL A 292 21.99 16.31 -25.11
CA VAL A 292 20.78 16.96 -24.62
C VAL A 292 20.88 18.49 -24.73
N ALA A 293 19.80 19.14 -25.15
CA ALA A 293 19.72 20.58 -25.22
C ALA A 293 18.38 21.08 -24.68
N VAL A 294 18.42 22.22 -23.98
CA VAL A 294 17.24 22.88 -23.43
C VAL A 294 17.07 24.24 -24.10
N SER A 295 15.84 24.59 -24.44
CA SER A 295 15.54 25.90 -25.01
C SER A 295 15.85 27.03 -24.02
N PRO A 296 16.20 28.24 -24.49
CA PRO A 296 16.52 29.38 -23.62
C PRO A 296 15.41 29.79 -22.65
N ASP A 297 14.15 29.49 -22.98
CA ASP A 297 12.98 29.69 -22.10
C ASP A 297 12.74 28.54 -21.11
N GLY A 298 13.51 27.46 -21.19
CA GLY A 298 13.39 26.26 -20.37
C GLY A 298 12.12 25.44 -20.59
N ALA A 299 11.37 25.69 -21.67
CA ALA A 299 10.09 25.01 -21.93
C ALA A 299 10.23 23.69 -22.72
N VAL A 300 11.26 23.60 -23.56
CA VAL A 300 11.48 22.48 -24.48
C VAL A 300 12.83 21.83 -24.18
N VAL A 301 12.81 20.51 -24.03
CA VAL A 301 14.01 19.68 -23.91
C VAL A 301 14.12 18.81 -25.16
N VAL A 302 15.29 18.76 -25.77
CA VAL A 302 15.56 17.92 -26.95
C VAL A 302 16.64 16.92 -26.62
N THR A 303 16.37 15.65 -26.89
CA THR A 303 17.31 14.56 -26.68
C THR A 303 17.68 13.93 -28.02
N GLY A 304 18.96 13.66 -28.21
CA GLY A 304 19.51 12.99 -29.38
C GLY A 304 20.19 11.70 -28.96
N GLY A 305 20.01 10.64 -29.74
CA GLY A 305 20.61 9.35 -29.44
C GLY A 305 21.39 8.78 -30.62
N LEU A 306 22.04 7.65 -30.35
CA LEU A 306 22.68 6.81 -31.37
C LEU A 306 21.68 6.13 -32.31
N ASP A 307 20.37 6.21 -32.02
CA ASP A 307 19.27 5.69 -32.84
C ASP A 307 18.85 6.64 -33.98
N ASP A 308 19.71 7.59 -34.38
CA ASP A 308 19.49 8.61 -35.42
C ASP A 308 18.26 9.51 -35.19
N ALA A 309 17.70 9.49 -33.98
CA ALA A 309 16.44 10.14 -33.66
C ALA A 309 16.62 11.33 -32.71
N LEU A 310 15.77 12.33 -32.92
CA LEU A 310 15.54 13.47 -32.06
C LEU A 310 14.18 13.31 -31.40
N ARG A 311 14.14 13.51 -30.08
CA ARG A 311 12.89 13.53 -29.32
C ARG A 311 12.73 14.90 -28.67
N PHE A 312 11.55 15.47 -28.87
CA PHE A 312 11.18 16.78 -28.38
C PHE A 312 10.23 16.58 -27.21
N TRP A 313 10.62 17.12 -26.07
CA TRP A 313 9.90 17.01 -24.82
C TRP A 313 9.43 18.39 -24.39
N VAL A 314 8.19 18.50 -23.94
CA VAL A 314 7.65 19.72 -23.36
C VAL A 314 7.58 19.55 -21.86
N ARG A 315 8.14 20.52 -21.13
CA ARG A 315 8.15 20.53 -19.67
C ARG A 315 6.80 20.97 -19.12
N GLY A 316 6.18 20.13 -18.31
CA GLY A 316 4.93 20.42 -17.60
C GLY A 316 5.14 21.35 -16.40
N ARG A 317 4.04 21.86 -15.84
CA ARG A 317 4.05 22.75 -14.66
C ARG A 317 4.67 22.12 -13.41
N THR A 318 4.66 20.80 -13.30
CA THR A 318 5.19 20.03 -12.16
C THR A 318 6.64 19.58 -12.36
N GLY A 319 7.26 19.91 -13.51
CA GLY A 319 8.64 19.53 -13.86
C GLY A 319 8.76 18.30 -14.75
N GLY A 320 7.71 17.48 -14.89
CA GLY A 320 7.72 16.29 -15.74
C GLY A 320 7.86 16.61 -17.24
N LEU A 321 8.47 15.69 -17.99
CA LEU A 321 8.64 15.78 -19.43
C LEU A 321 7.55 15.00 -20.16
N THR A 322 6.88 15.64 -21.11
CA THR A 322 5.91 14.98 -22.00
C THR A 322 6.45 14.93 -23.42
N LEU A 323 6.42 13.76 -24.05
CA LEU A 323 6.89 13.62 -25.42
C LEU A 323 5.96 14.38 -26.38
N ALA A 324 6.49 15.39 -27.05
CA ALA A 324 5.76 16.24 -28.00
C ALA A 324 5.92 15.78 -29.45
N ALA A 325 7.12 15.33 -29.84
CA ALA A 325 7.38 14.86 -31.19
C ALA A 325 8.59 13.91 -31.26
N ARG A 326 8.60 13.04 -32.27
CA ARG A 326 9.76 12.24 -32.69
C ARG A 326 10.14 12.62 -34.12
N ARG A 327 11.43 12.82 -34.39
CA ARG A 327 11.96 13.10 -35.72
C ARG A 327 13.27 12.38 -35.96
N THR A 328 13.58 12.09 -37.21
CA THR A 328 14.92 11.68 -37.63
C THR A 328 15.83 12.90 -37.62
N ALA A 329 17.04 12.74 -37.08
CA ALA A 329 18.01 13.83 -36.93
C ALA A 329 18.60 14.31 -38.27
N GLY A 330 18.47 13.50 -39.33
CA GLY A 330 19.12 13.76 -40.63
C GLY A 330 20.65 13.58 -40.58
N VAL A 331 21.16 13.00 -39.51
CA VAL A 331 22.57 12.64 -39.27
C VAL A 331 22.63 11.22 -38.69
N LEU A 332 23.75 10.52 -38.90
CA LEU A 332 23.99 9.22 -38.27
C LEU A 332 24.58 9.42 -36.89
N GLY A 333 23.95 8.86 -35.87
CA GLY A 333 24.27 8.93 -34.45
C GLY A 333 24.46 10.37 -33.99
N VAL A 334 23.46 10.96 -33.32
CA VAL A 334 23.59 12.34 -32.83
C VAL A 334 24.80 12.42 -31.88
N SER A 335 25.70 13.37 -32.07
CA SER A 335 26.89 13.55 -31.22
C SER A 335 26.86 14.84 -30.41
N GLY A 336 26.01 15.80 -30.79
CA GLY A 336 25.91 17.09 -30.12
C GLY A 336 24.68 17.87 -30.56
N LEU A 337 24.12 18.64 -29.63
CA LEU A 337 22.93 19.47 -29.80
C LEU A 337 23.17 20.83 -29.18
N THR A 338 22.79 21.91 -29.86
CA THR A 338 22.78 23.24 -29.26
C THR A 338 21.65 24.09 -29.82
N PHE A 339 20.98 24.83 -28.94
CA PHE A 339 19.99 25.83 -29.36
C PHE A 339 20.70 27.12 -29.77
N ALA A 340 20.22 27.74 -30.85
CA ALA A 340 20.55 29.13 -31.11
C ALA A 340 20.01 30.02 -29.96
N PRO A 341 20.60 31.19 -29.66
CA PRO A 341 20.19 32.02 -28.52
C PRO A 341 18.72 32.49 -28.59
N THR A 342 18.16 32.52 -29.80
CA THR A 342 16.75 32.87 -30.02
C THR A 342 15.76 31.78 -29.58
N GLY A 343 16.24 30.55 -29.32
CA GLY A 343 15.42 29.39 -28.96
C GLY A 343 14.58 28.80 -30.11
N ARG A 344 14.60 29.42 -31.29
CA ARG A 344 13.77 29.03 -32.44
C ARG A 344 14.39 27.94 -33.31
N GLN A 345 15.69 27.74 -33.19
CA GLN A 345 16.47 26.88 -34.05
C GLN A 345 17.38 25.98 -33.22
N LEU A 346 17.55 24.76 -33.68
CA LEU A 346 18.40 23.75 -33.10
C LEU A 346 19.44 23.31 -34.14
N ALA A 347 20.71 23.39 -33.76
CA ALA A 347 21.81 22.83 -34.52
C ALA A 347 22.08 21.40 -34.02
N VAL A 348 22.15 20.46 -34.97
CA VAL A 348 22.31 19.03 -34.72
C VAL A 348 23.52 18.54 -35.48
N ILE A 349 24.45 17.91 -34.78
CA ILE A 349 25.61 17.24 -35.37
C ILE A 349 25.55 15.75 -35.08
N GLY A 350 26.19 14.96 -35.93
CA GLY A 350 26.29 13.52 -35.73
C GLY A 350 27.70 12.98 -35.87
N THR A 351 27.83 11.66 -35.85
CA THR A 351 29.10 10.96 -36.06
C THR A 351 29.67 11.16 -37.47
N THR A 352 28.84 11.65 -38.40
CA THR A 352 29.24 12.09 -39.74
C THR A 352 29.53 13.59 -39.76
N GLY A 353 30.39 14.05 -40.68
CA GLY A 353 30.66 15.47 -40.94
C GLY A 353 29.46 16.23 -41.52
N VAL A 354 28.29 16.19 -40.86
CA VAL A 354 27.03 16.76 -41.30
C VAL A 354 26.45 17.60 -40.16
N LEU A 355 26.06 18.83 -40.51
CA LEU A 355 25.34 19.76 -39.64
C LEU A 355 23.91 19.90 -40.16
N THR A 356 22.93 19.57 -39.32
CA THR A 356 21.51 19.73 -39.63
C THR A 356 20.91 20.84 -38.77
N MET A 357 20.16 21.74 -39.42
CA MET A 357 19.39 22.80 -38.76
C MET A 357 17.92 22.39 -38.69
N VAL A 358 17.35 22.47 -37.49
CA VAL A 358 15.95 22.14 -37.21
C VAL A 358 15.22 23.37 -36.67
N ASP A 359 14.06 23.67 -37.24
CA ASP A 359 13.14 24.69 -36.73
C ASP A 359 12.28 24.10 -35.61
N VAL A 360 12.30 24.75 -34.44
CA VAL A 360 11.63 24.30 -33.21
C VAL A 360 10.57 25.31 -32.75
N ARG A 361 10.19 26.29 -33.59
CA ARG A 361 9.14 27.28 -33.26
C ARG A 361 7.83 26.65 -32.80
N VAL A 362 7.50 25.47 -33.33
CA VAL A 362 6.38 24.65 -32.87
C VAL A 362 6.94 23.30 -32.41
N PRO A 363 7.11 23.07 -31.09
CA PRO A 363 7.79 21.87 -30.56
C PRO A 363 7.11 20.54 -30.93
N ARG A 364 5.81 20.58 -31.25
CA ARG A 364 5.04 19.42 -31.73
C ARG A 364 5.21 19.14 -33.22
N LEU A 365 5.69 20.10 -34.00
CA LEU A 365 5.91 20.00 -35.44
C LEU A 365 7.31 20.50 -35.84
N PRO A 366 8.39 19.92 -35.29
CA PRO A 366 9.74 20.29 -35.68
C PRO A 366 10.02 19.86 -37.13
N ALA A 367 10.73 20.72 -37.86
CA ALA A 367 11.04 20.54 -39.28
C ALA A 367 12.52 20.79 -39.56
N VAL A 368 13.15 19.88 -40.32
CA VAL A 368 14.51 20.08 -40.82
C VAL A 368 14.46 21.16 -41.91
N VAL A 369 15.24 22.22 -41.75
CA VAL A 369 15.26 23.37 -42.66
C VAL A 369 16.53 23.47 -43.50
N ALA A 370 17.63 22.87 -43.06
CA ALA A 370 18.85 22.71 -43.85
C ALA A 370 19.69 21.53 -43.36
N THR A 371 20.43 20.91 -44.28
CA THR A 371 21.45 19.91 -43.98
C THR A 371 22.70 20.27 -44.77
N VAL A 372 23.82 20.47 -44.08
CA VAL A 372 25.10 20.87 -44.65
C VAL A 372 26.11 19.77 -44.42
N ARG A 373 26.70 19.26 -45.50
CA ARG A 373 27.79 18.29 -45.43
C ARG A 373 29.13 19.01 -45.45
N THR A 374 29.91 18.88 -44.39
CA THR A 374 31.28 19.37 -44.33
C THR A 374 32.21 18.39 -45.06
N ARG A 375 33.36 18.87 -45.54
CA ARG A 375 34.41 18.01 -46.12
C ARG A 375 35.27 17.34 -45.05
N HIS A 376 34.97 17.56 -43.78
CA HIS A 376 35.79 17.24 -42.63
C HIS A 376 35.30 15.95 -41.96
N ALA A 377 36.15 15.39 -41.08
CA ALA A 377 35.88 14.17 -40.36
C ALA A 377 34.69 14.31 -39.37
N GLN A 378 34.49 13.29 -38.54
CA GLN A 378 33.46 13.27 -37.49
C GLN A 378 33.48 14.55 -36.63
N ILE A 379 32.33 15.24 -36.56
CA ILE A 379 32.11 16.39 -35.69
C ILE A 379 31.73 15.86 -34.31
N PHE A 380 32.42 16.32 -33.27
CA PHE A 380 32.27 15.78 -31.91
C PHE A 380 31.81 16.81 -30.87
N ASP A 381 31.94 18.11 -31.14
CA ASP A 381 31.46 19.17 -30.23
C ASP A 381 30.79 20.29 -31.04
N VAL A 382 29.74 20.88 -30.46
CA VAL A 382 29.00 22.00 -31.04
C VAL A 382 28.59 22.96 -29.94
N VAL A 383 28.87 24.24 -30.15
CA VAL A 383 28.53 25.31 -29.20
C VAL A 383 27.89 26.48 -29.93
N SER A 384 26.96 27.14 -29.26
CA SER A 384 26.30 28.34 -29.76
C SER A 384 26.77 29.55 -28.96
N GLY A 385 26.96 30.68 -29.63
CA GLY A 385 27.23 31.97 -29.01
C GLY A 385 26.17 33.01 -29.37
N ALA A 386 26.35 34.23 -28.87
CA ALA A 386 25.48 35.35 -29.22
C ALA A 386 25.42 35.61 -30.74
N ASP A 387 24.38 36.34 -31.16
CA ASP A 387 24.19 36.81 -32.54
C ASP A 387 24.06 35.73 -33.63
N GLY A 388 23.68 34.50 -33.24
CA GLY A 388 23.42 33.42 -34.19
C GLY A 388 24.71 32.84 -34.79
N VAL A 389 25.79 32.82 -34.02
CA VAL A 389 27.03 32.12 -34.38
C VAL A 389 27.04 30.73 -33.73
N VAL A 390 27.32 29.69 -34.54
CA VAL A 390 27.51 28.32 -34.07
C VAL A 390 28.91 27.87 -34.43
N ALA A 391 29.64 27.30 -33.48
CA ALA A 391 30.96 26.73 -33.70
C ALA A 391 30.86 25.19 -33.66
N THR A 392 31.50 24.52 -34.60
CA THR A 392 31.58 23.05 -34.66
C THR A 392 33.04 22.61 -34.67
N ALA A 393 33.40 21.64 -33.81
CA ALA A 393 34.72 21.04 -33.75
C ALA A 393 34.74 19.65 -34.38
N SER A 394 35.74 19.40 -35.22
CA SER A 394 35.94 18.14 -35.94
C SER A 394 37.18 17.40 -35.42
N LYS A 395 37.14 16.06 -35.45
CA LYS A 395 38.26 15.21 -34.98
C LYS A 395 39.57 15.41 -35.74
N ASP A 396 39.51 15.98 -36.94
CA ASP A 396 40.68 16.33 -37.76
C ASP A 396 41.42 17.61 -37.29
N GLY A 397 40.96 18.23 -36.19
CA GLY A 397 41.59 19.43 -35.63
C GLY A 397 41.04 20.75 -36.18
N THR A 398 39.93 20.69 -36.92
CA THR A 398 39.30 21.86 -37.53
C THR A 398 38.13 22.38 -36.69
N VAL A 399 38.08 23.69 -36.45
CA VAL A 399 36.92 24.40 -35.91
C VAL A 399 36.30 25.25 -37.02
N LEU A 400 35.00 25.08 -37.25
CA LEU A 400 34.23 25.84 -38.25
C LEU A 400 33.26 26.76 -37.54
N LEU A 401 33.23 28.03 -37.95
CA LEU A 401 32.33 29.06 -37.42
C LEU A 401 31.23 29.36 -38.44
N TRP A 402 29.98 29.11 -38.06
CA TRP A 402 28.80 29.24 -38.89
C TRP A 402 27.95 30.43 -38.46
N ASP A 403 27.45 31.18 -39.43
CA ASP A 403 26.37 32.15 -39.25
C ASP A 403 25.04 31.45 -39.54
N VAL A 404 24.22 31.27 -38.51
CA VAL A 404 22.93 30.57 -38.58
C VAL A 404 21.73 31.52 -38.50
N ARG A 405 21.91 32.83 -38.68
CA ARG A 405 20.80 33.80 -38.69
C ARG A 405 19.73 33.46 -39.73
N THR A 406 20.14 32.88 -40.86
CA THR A 406 19.27 32.31 -41.89
C THR A 406 19.36 30.77 -41.89
N PRO A 407 18.47 30.04 -41.20
CA PRO A 407 18.65 28.61 -40.94
C PRO A 407 18.52 27.73 -42.17
N SER A 408 17.82 28.19 -43.21
CA SER A 408 17.74 27.51 -44.51
C SER A 408 19.04 27.63 -45.33
N ARG A 409 19.94 28.55 -44.94
CA ARG A 409 21.22 28.84 -45.59
C ARG A 409 22.27 29.24 -44.54
N PRO A 410 22.76 28.32 -43.70
CA PRO A 410 23.89 28.59 -42.81
C PRO A 410 25.15 28.92 -43.62
N ILE A 411 25.85 29.99 -43.23
CA ILE A 411 27.02 30.51 -43.96
C ILE A 411 28.29 30.26 -43.15
N LEU A 412 29.30 29.64 -43.75
CA LEU A 412 30.61 29.48 -43.11
C LEU A 412 31.32 30.85 -43.06
N ARG A 413 31.64 31.36 -41.86
CA ARG A 413 32.37 32.61 -41.66
C ARG A 413 33.88 32.40 -41.65
N HIS A 414 34.35 31.45 -40.85
CA HIS A 414 35.77 31.21 -40.62
C HIS A 414 36.05 29.72 -40.43
N THR A 415 37.24 29.31 -40.87
CA THR A 415 37.81 27.99 -40.63
C THR A 415 39.09 28.16 -39.84
N LEU A 416 39.16 27.55 -38.66
CA LEU A 416 40.34 27.52 -37.81
C LEU A 416 40.88 26.09 -37.85
N SER A 417 41.90 25.86 -38.68
CA SER A 417 42.61 24.58 -38.72
C SER A 417 43.77 24.62 -37.74
N THR A 418 43.71 23.79 -36.71
CA THR A 418 44.73 23.81 -35.65
C THR A 418 45.84 22.79 -35.87
N GLY A 419 45.63 21.80 -36.76
CA GLY A 419 46.57 20.72 -37.05
C GLY A 419 46.90 19.83 -35.84
N ARG A 420 46.12 19.95 -34.76
CA ARG A 420 46.28 19.27 -33.48
C ARG A 420 44.96 18.64 -33.08
N TYR A 421 45.02 17.64 -32.22
CA TYR A 421 43.81 17.05 -31.69
C TYR A 421 43.14 18.00 -30.69
N LEU A 422 41.83 18.19 -30.88
CA LEU A 422 40.99 19.02 -30.02
C LEU A 422 40.39 18.15 -28.91
N GLY A 423 40.34 18.68 -27.69
CA GLY A 423 39.61 18.09 -26.57
C GLY A 423 38.18 18.62 -26.46
N GLY A 424 37.98 19.92 -26.72
CA GLY A 424 36.66 20.55 -26.74
C GLY A 424 36.73 22.03 -27.08
N ILE A 425 35.59 22.63 -27.38
CA ILE A 425 35.49 24.07 -27.66
C ILE A 425 34.38 24.70 -26.82
N ASP A 426 34.50 25.99 -26.53
CA ASP A 426 33.39 26.75 -25.97
C ASP A 426 33.43 28.22 -26.37
N LEU A 427 32.26 28.84 -26.51
CA LEU A 427 32.11 30.19 -26.99
C LEU A 427 31.59 31.07 -25.85
N ALA A 428 32.32 32.15 -25.54
CA ALA A 428 31.91 33.08 -24.49
C ALA A 428 30.54 33.69 -24.82
N ALA A 429 29.79 34.07 -23.79
CA ALA A 429 28.42 34.60 -23.93
C ALA A 429 28.33 35.83 -24.84
N ASP A 430 29.42 36.60 -24.98
CA ASP A 430 29.51 37.75 -25.88
C ASP A 430 29.66 37.36 -27.37
N GLY A 431 29.90 36.09 -27.67
CA GLY A 431 30.14 35.57 -29.02
C GLY A 431 31.46 36.01 -29.65
N ARG A 432 32.34 36.70 -28.91
CA ARG A 432 33.58 37.30 -29.43
C ARG A 432 34.82 36.47 -29.15
N THR A 433 34.81 35.68 -28.07
CA THR A 433 35.97 34.88 -27.67
C THR A 433 35.63 33.40 -27.66
N LEU A 434 36.39 32.61 -28.40
CA LEU A 434 36.30 31.15 -28.48
C LEU A 434 37.45 30.53 -27.68
N ALA A 435 37.14 29.68 -26.71
CA ALA A 435 38.12 28.84 -26.04
C ALA A 435 38.27 27.53 -26.83
N ILE A 436 39.52 27.17 -27.15
CA ILE A 436 39.86 25.90 -27.81
C ILE A 436 40.80 25.14 -26.87
N ALA A 437 40.34 23.99 -26.39
CA ALA A 437 41.14 23.08 -25.58
C ALA A 437 41.85 22.05 -26.47
N TYR A 438 43.16 21.92 -26.29
CA TYR A 438 44.00 20.98 -27.02
C TYR A 438 44.42 19.81 -26.14
N ARG A 439 44.42 18.61 -26.72
CA ARG A 439 44.91 17.38 -26.06
C ARG A 439 46.28 16.96 -26.58
N GLY A 440 46.99 16.13 -25.81
CA GLY A 440 48.30 15.56 -26.16
C GLY A 440 49.40 15.95 -25.17
N ALA A 441 50.66 15.65 -25.48
CA ALA A 441 51.80 15.76 -24.56
C ALA A 441 52.07 17.15 -23.95
N THR A 442 51.42 18.21 -24.44
CA THR A 442 51.45 19.56 -23.85
C THR A 442 50.04 20.18 -23.92
N PRO A 443 49.13 19.81 -23.00
CA PRO A 443 47.76 20.30 -23.03
C PRO A 443 47.73 21.81 -22.74
N ARG A 444 46.93 22.53 -23.53
CA ARG A 444 46.79 24.00 -23.41
C ARG A 444 45.42 24.45 -23.89
N ILE A 445 45.04 25.64 -23.48
CA ILE A 445 43.81 26.29 -23.94
C ILE A 445 44.18 27.59 -24.64
N GLU A 446 43.69 27.78 -25.86
CA GLU A 446 43.84 29.03 -26.59
C GLU A 446 42.52 29.79 -26.59
N LEU A 447 42.58 31.05 -26.21
CA LEU A 447 41.47 31.99 -26.34
C LEU A 447 41.63 32.71 -27.68
N VAL A 448 40.66 32.57 -28.56
CA VAL A 448 40.70 33.06 -29.94
C VAL A 448 39.63 34.13 -30.12
N ASP A 449 40.03 35.29 -30.65
CA ASP A 449 39.08 36.31 -31.09
C ASP A 449 38.37 35.83 -32.35
N VAL A 450 37.05 35.69 -32.28
CA VAL A 450 36.20 35.12 -33.33
C VAL A 450 36.17 35.99 -34.58
N ALA A 451 36.28 37.32 -34.44
CA ALA A 451 36.25 38.25 -35.57
C ALA A 451 37.60 38.30 -36.30
N ARG A 452 38.70 38.13 -35.57
CA ARG A 452 40.06 38.20 -36.12
C ARG A 452 40.66 36.84 -36.44
N GLY A 453 40.11 35.76 -35.90
CA GLY A 453 40.65 34.40 -36.01
C GLY A 453 42.05 34.26 -35.40
N ARG A 454 42.41 35.09 -34.42
CA ARG A 454 43.75 35.12 -33.80
C ARG A 454 43.67 34.79 -32.33
N THR A 455 44.63 34.00 -31.86
CA THR A 455 44.83 33.71 -30.45
C THR A 455 45.20 34.98 -29.69
N THR A 456 44.39 35.34 -28.70
CA THR A 456 44.61 36.50 -27.81
C THR A 456 45.38 36.09 -26.57
N LYS A 457 45.13 34.89 -26.04
CA LYS A 457 45.76 34.38 -24.82
C LYS A 457 45.92 32.86 -24.88
N THR A 458 46.99 32.35 -24.28
CA THR A 458 47.21 30.90 -24.11
C THR A 458 47.31 30.60 -22.62
N LEU A 459 46.50 29.65 -22.16
CA LEU A 459 46.45 29.20 -20.77
C LEU A 459 47.13 27.82 -20.68
N PRO A 460 48.07 27.62 -19.73
CA PRO A 460 48.63 26.29 -19.48
C PRO A 460 47.60 25.42 -18.78
N VAL A 461 47.50 24.14 -19.16
CA VAL A 461 46.78 23.15 -18.33
C VAL A 461 47.76 22.70 -17.24
N PRO A 462 47.43 22.87 -15.95
CA PRO A 462 48.39 22.72 -14.84
C PRO A 462 48.77 21.26 -14.51
N VAL A 463 48.41 20.30 -15.37
CA VAL A 463 48.71 18.87 -15.22
C VAL A 463 49.14 18.31 -16.57
N ASP A 464 50.25 17.56 -16.60
CA ASP A 464 50.62 16.75 -17.75
C ASP A 464 49.66 15.56 -17.84
N THR A 465 48.63 15.69 -18.68
CA THR A 465 47.69 14.62 -19.00
C THR A 465 47.68 14.37 -20.51
N SER A 466 47.60 13.10 -20.91
CA SER A 466 47.35 12.70 -22.29
C SER A 466 45.86 12.68 -22.65
N ASP A 467 44.98 12.87 -21.67
CA ASP A 467 43.54 12.65 -21.79
C ASP A 467 42.80 13.86 -22.38
N ASP A 468 41.51 13.69 -22.65
CA ASP A 468 40.67 14.73 -23.22
C ASP A 468 40.48 15.89 -22.23
N VAL A 469 40.79 17.11 -22.70
CA VAL A 469 40.65 18.36 -21.94
C VAL A 469 39.41 19.09 -22.42
N LEU A 470 38.50 19.43 -21.49
CA LEU A 470 37.31 20.23 -21.78
C LEU A 470 37.45 21.60 -21.12
N ALA A 471 36.99 22.64 -21.82
CA ALA A 471 36.95 24.01 -21.31
C ALA A 471 35.54 24.58 -21.49
N ARG A 472 34.98 25.20 -20.45
CA ARG A 472 33.65 25.82 -20.48
C ARG A 472 33.64 27.16 -19.76
N TYR A 473 33.05 28.17 -20.39
CA TYR A 473 32.91 29.51 -19.86
C TYR A 473 31.78 29.59 -18.84
N SER A 474 31.97 30.45 -17.84
CA SER A 474 30.87 30.95 -17.02
C SER A 474 29.96 31.87 -17.85
N PRO A 475 28.68 32.03 -17.47
CA PRO A 475 27.74 32.88 -18.21
C PRO A 475 28.16 34.35 -18.32
N ASP A 476 28.94 34.86 -17.36
CA ASP A 476 29.49 36.21 -17.35
C ASP A 476 30.81 36.33 -18.16
N GLY A 477 31.39 35.21 -18.59
CA GLY A 477 32.65 35.15 -19.33
C GLY A 477 33.90 35.45 -18.48
N HIS A 478 33.77 35.65 -17.18
CA HIS A 478 34.89 35.98 -16.29
C HIS A 478 35.64 34.75 -15.79
N GLN A 479 35.01 33.58 -15.81
CA GLN A 479 35.61 32.32 -15.37
C GLN A 479 35.61 31.29 -16.51
N LEU A 480 36.60 30.40 -16.45
CA LEU A 480 36.72 29.26 -17.36
C LEU A 480 36.99 27.99 -16.56
N ALA A 481 36.01 27.08 -16.52
CA ALA A 481 36.19 25.77 -15.93
C ALA A 481 36.92 24.85 -16.91
N VAL A 482 37.91 24.11 -16.40
CA VAL A 482 38.77 23.24 -17.18
C VAL A 482 38.82 21.87 -16.53
N VAL A 483 38.46 20.85 -17.29
CA VAL A 483 38.47 19.44 -16.89
C VAL A 483 39.74 18.78 -17.43
N PHE A 484 40.36 17.95 -16.61
CA PHE A 484 41.49 17.10 -16.95
C PHE A 484 41.33 15.75 -16.21
N ASP A 485 41.06 14.70 -16.99
CA ASP A 485 40.78 13.35 -16.50
C ASP A 485 39.61 13.31 -15.48
N HIS A 486 39.83 12.82 -14.25
CA HIS A 486 38.81 12.75 -13.17
C HIS A 486 38.71 14.05 -12.34
N ALA A 487 39.51 15.06 -12.65
CA ALA A 487 39.61 16.31 -11.89
C ALA A 487 39.26 17.53 -12.76
N PHE A 488 38.97 18.65 -12.11
CA PHE A 488 38.76 19.92 -12.79
C PHE A 488 39.17 21.09 -11.91
N GLY A 489 39.31 22.25 -12.53
CA GLY A 489 39.57 23.51 -11.85
C GLY A 489 38.97 24.69 -12.59
N VAL A 490 39.03 25.87 -11.99
CA VAL A 490 38.49 27.10 -12.57
C VAL A 490 39.60 28.14 -12.72
N PHE A 491 39.70 28.72 -13.91
CA PHE A 491 40.48 29.92 -14.15
C PHE A 491 39.63 31.16 -13.90
N ASP A 492 40.14 32.07 -13.09
CA ASP A 492 39.69 33.45 -13.06
C ASP A 492 40.41 34.22 -14.18
N LEU A 493 39.65 34.73 -15.15
CA LEU A 493 40.15 35.48 -16.30
C LEU A 493 40.29 36.97 -16.00
N ALA A 494 39.90 37.43 -14.80
CA ALA A 494 40.08 38.82 -14.39
C ALA A 494 41.57 39.17 -14.22
N GLY A 495 42.07 40.04 -15.09
CA GLY A 495 43.43 40.57 -15.04
C GLY A 495 44.42 39.97 -16.04
N ALA A 496 45.65 40.50 -16.05
CA ALA A 496 46.68 40.13 -17.02
C ALA A 496 47.11 38.65 -16.87
N ASN A 497 47.28 38.17 -15.64
CA ASN A 497 47.63 36.78 -15.32
C ASN A 497 46.42 36.06 -14.70
N PRO A 498 45.79 35.12 -15.43
CA PRO A 498 44.65 34.38 -14.94
C PRO A 498 45.09 33.36 -13.88
N ARG A 499 44.32 33.22 -12.81
CA ARG A 499 44.64 32.34 -11.68
C ARG A 499 43.86 31.05 -11.78
N PHE A 500 44.57 29.93 -11.70
CA PHE A 500 43.96 28.60 -11.65
C PHE A 500 43.70 28.18 -10.21
N THR A 501 42.47 27.70 -9.95
CA THR A 501 42.10 27.08 -8.67
C THR A 501 41.64 25.64 -8.92
N PRO A 502 42.40 24.62 -8.49
CA PRO A 502 41.96 23.23 -8.57
C PRO A 502 40.82 22.94 -7.59
N LEU A 503 39.89 22.07 -7.97
CA LEU A 503 38.83 21.58 -7.09
C LEU A 503 39.14 20.18 -6.55
N PRO A 504 38.52 19.78 -5.42
CA PRO A 504 38.69 18.43 -4.88
C PRO A 504 38.26 17.35 -5.88
N THR A 505 39.08 16.31 -6.06
CA THR A 505 38.72 15.17 -6.88
C THR A 505 37.65 14.34 -6.17
N VAL A 506 36.43 14.33 -6.74
CA VAL A 506 35.29 13.56 -6.20
C VAL A 506 34.93 12.38 -7.10
N HIS A 507 35.18 12.50 -8.40
CA HIS A 507 34.91 11.45 -9.36
C HIS A 507 36.03 10.40 -9.34
N ALA A 508 35.64 9.13 -9.49
CA ALA A 508 36.58 8.02 -9.61
C ALA A 508 36.95 7.71 -11.06
N GLY A 509 36.17 8.23 -12.01
CA GLY A 509 36.39 8.08 -13.46
C GLY A 509 36.44 9.42 -14.18
N GLN A 510 36.78 9.37 -15.47
CA GLN A 510 36.93 10.55 -16.33
C GLN A 510 35.64 11.38 -16.40
N ILE A 511 35.75 12.69 -16.19
CA ILE A 511 34.64 13.63 -16.35
C ILE A 511 34.38 13.80 -17.85
N THR A 512 33.19 13.41 -18.29
CA THR A 512 32.75 13.45 -19.70
C THR A 512 32.13 14.80 -20.07
N VAL A 513 31.52 15.49 -19.10
CA VAL A 513 30.81 16.75 -19.34
C VAL A 513 30.89 17.66 -18.13
N LEU A 514 31.01 18.96 -18.37
CA LEU A 514 30.92 20.03 -17.38
C LEU A 514 30.06 21.16 -17.93
N ARG A 515 29.19 21.77 -17.12
CA ARG A 515 28.45 23.01 -17.45
C ARG A 515 28.28 23.91 -16.23
N PHE A 516 28.23 25.22 -16.46
CA PHE A 516 27.76 26.19 -15.47
C PHE A 516 26.23 26.32 -15.50
N SER A 517 25.63 26.64 -14.36
CA SER A 517 24.26 27.11 -14.29
C SER A 517 24.12 28.47 -14.97
N THR A 518 22.91 28.82 -15.42
CA THR A 518 22.68 30.07 -16.17
C THR A 518 22.95 31.34 -15.36
N ASP A 519 22.87 31.26 -14.03
CA ASP A 519 23.21 32.34 -13.10
C ASP A 519 24.68 32.33 -12.67
N GLY A 520 25.46 31.32 -13.09
CA GLY A 520 26.87 31.16 -12.73
C GLY A 520 27.12 30.70 -11.28
N SER A 521 26.07 30.42 -10.50
CA SER A 521 26.20 30.06 -9.08
C SER A 521 26.60 28.60 -8.84
N ARG A 522 26.41 27.72 -9.84
CA ARG A 522 26.67 26.28 -9.73
C ARG A 522 27.43 25.73 -10.93
N ILE A 523 28.14 24.62 -10.71
CA ILE A 523 28.77 23.80 -11.73
C ILE A 523 28.19 22.38 -11.64
N ALA A 524 27.91 21.74 -12.76
CA ALA A 524 27.56 20.33 -12.82
C ALA A 524 28.62 19.56 -13.60
N THR A 525 29.05 18.42 -13.07
CA THR A 525 29.98 17.49 -13.71
C THR A 525 29.33 16.13 -13.87
N GLY A 526 29.48 15.51 -15.04
CA GLY A 526 29.08 14.12 -15.30
C GLY A 526 30.31 13.29 -15.64
N SER A 527 30.33 12.02 -15.24
CA SER A 527 31.51 11.16 -15.39
C SER A 527 31.17 9.73 -15.80
N GLN A 528 32.20 9.01 -16.25
CA GLN A 528 32.19 7.56 -16.50
C GLN A 528 32.00 6.72 -15.24
N ASP A 529 32.13 7.31 -14.04
CA ASP A 529 31.82 6.64 -12.77
C ASP A 529 30.31 6.56 -12.46
N HIS A 530 29.48 6.95 -13.44
CA HIS A 530 28.02 6.99 -13.36
C HIS A 530 27.49 8.00 -12.33
N LEU A 531 28.29 9.00 -11.95
CA LEU A 531 27.87 10.08 -11.07
C LEU A 531 27.74 11.40 -11.83
N VAL A 532 26.74 12.17 -11.41
CA VAL A 532 26.66 13.61 -11.64
C VAL A 532 26.87 14.32 -10.32
N VAL A 533 27.82 15.24 -10.26
CA VAL A 533 28.09 16.03 -9.06
C VAL A 533 27.76 17.49 -9.33
N LEU A 534 26.95 18.07 -8.44
CA LEU A 534 26.68 19.51 -8.41
C LEU A 534 27.62 20.19 -7.43
N TRP A 535 28.13 21.34 -7.82
CA TRP A 535 29.11 22.11 -7.08
C TRP A 535 28.64 23.55 -6.91
N ASP A 536 29.03 24.17 -5.80
CA ASP A 536 28.93 25.61 -5.60
C ASP A 536 30.08 26.28 -6.37
N ALA A 537 29.77 27.16 -7.33
CA ALA A 537 30.76 27.80 -8.18
C ALA A 537 31.58 28.87 -7.44
N HIS A 538 31.09 29.42 -6.33
CA HIS A 538 31.79 30.44 -5.55
C HIS A 538 32.65 29.82 -4.44
N ARG A 539 32.09 28.82 -3.74
CA ARG A 539 32.75 28.11 -2.64
C ARG A 539 33.62 26.95 -3.13
N LEU A 540 33.45 26.53 -4.38
CA LEU A 540 34.20 25.45 -5.02
C LEU A 540 34.12 24.12 -4.25
N ARG A 541 32.91 23.75 -3.83
CA ARG A 541 32.62 22.53 -3.05
C ARG A 541 31.47 21.74 -3.64
N ALA A 542 31.53 20.43 -3.52
CA ALA A 542 30.44 19.54 -3.92
C ALA A 542 29.21 19.76 -3.01
N LEU A 543 28.06 19.98 -3.64
CA LEU A 543 26.75 20.15 -3.03
C LEU A 543 25.96 18.83 -3.01
N LEU A 544 25.95 18.12 -4.14
CA LEU A 544 25.11 16.96 -4.33
C LEU A 544 25.75 15.94 -5.27
N LYS A 545 25.55 14.66 -5.00
CA LYS A 545 25.87 13.56 -5.91
C LYS A 545 24.56 12.91 -6.38
N LEU A 546 24.41 12.75 -7.68
CA LEU A 546 23.27 12.14 -8.35
C LEU A 546 23.78 10.91 -9.10
N ALA A 547 23.17 9.75 -8.88
CA ALA A 547 23.63 8.51 -9.48
C ALA A 547 22.87 8.19 -10.77
N HIS A 548 23.57 7.56 -11.71
CA HIS A 548 23.05 7.01 -12.95
C HIS A 548 23.36 5.51 -13.05
N PRO A 549 22.58 4.74 -13.83
CA PRO A 549 22.85 3.31 -14.05
C PRO A 549 23.95 3.06 -15.09
N ALA A 550 24.28 4.08 -15.89
CA ALA A 550 25.31 4.04 -16.92
C ALA A 550 26.11 5.33 -16.91
N LEU A 551 27.19 5.38 -17.71
CA LEU A 551 27.99 6.57 -17.88
C LEU A 551 27.15 7.76 -18.37
N VAL A 552 27.46 8.93 -17.83
CA VAL A 552 26.80 10.19 -18.19
C VAL A 552 27.46 10.71 -19.46
N THR A 553 26.68 10.96 -20.50
CA THR A 553 27.18 11.39 -21.82
C THR A 553 27.15 12.90 -21.96
N ASP A 554 26.08 13.54 -21.49
CA ASP A 554 25.88 15.00 -21.58
C ASP A 554 24.96 15.49 -20.46
N LEU A 555 25.00 16.79 -20.16
CA LEU A 555 24.12 17.44 -19.17
C LEU A 555 23.91 18.91 -19.48
N VAL A 556 22.79 19.46 -19.00
CA VAL A 556 22.43 20.87 -19.19
C VAL A 556 21.55 21.39 -18.04
N PHE A 557 21.80 22.61 -17.60
CA PHE A 557 20.92 23.31 -16.66
C PHE A 557 19.71 23.87 -17.38
N VAL A 558 18.54 23.77 -16.76
CA VAL A 558 17.35 24.43 -17.29
C VAL A 558 17.37 25.91 -16.89
N PRO A 559 17.31 26.85 -17.86
CA PRO A 559 17.42 28.28 -17.57
C PRO A 559 16.44 28.79 -16.52
N GLY A 560 16.93 29.63 -15.61
CA GLY A 560 16.11 30.25 -14.55
C GLY A 560 15.61 29.29 -13.48
N SER A 561 16.16 28.07 -13.42
CA SER A 561 15.84 27.06 -12.40
C SER A 561 17.09 26.31 -11.97
N THR A 562 16.99 25.56 -10.88
CA THR A 562 18.07 24.69 -10.39
C THR A 562 17.98 23.27 -10.92
N THR A 563 17.00 23.01 -11.79
CA THR A 563 16.78 21.74 -12.47
C THR A 563 17.91 21.44 -13.46
N VAL A 564 18.37 20.20 -13.46
CA VAL A 564 19.39 19.69 -14.39
C VAL A 564 18.81 18.57 -15.23
N VAL A 565 19.05 18.60 -16.54
CA VAL A 565 18.74 17.48 -17.43
C VAL A 565 20.02 16.76 -17.78
N THR A 566 20.04 15.44 -17.63
CA THR A 566 21.19 14.60 -17.93
C THR A 566 20.84 13.57 -19.00
N ALA A 567 21.82 13.21 -19.80
CA ALA A 567 21.77 12.13 -20.77
C ALA A 567 22.76 11.04 -20.36
N ALA A 568 22.39 9.78 -20.60
CA ALA A 568 23.24 8.64 -20.31
C ALA A 568 23.12 7.57 -21.40
N ASP A 569 24.10 6.67 -21.40
CA ASP A 569 24.19 5.58 -22.38
C ASP A 569 23.11 4.50 -22.20
N ASP A 570 22.32 4.57 -21.13
CA ASP A 570 21.19 3.65 -20.86
C ASP A 570 19.94 3.92 -21.71
N GLY A 571 20.00 4.90 -22.62
CA GLY A 571 18.89 5.26 -23.51
C GLY A 571 17.82 6.13 -22.85
N ALA A 572 18.09 6.66 -21.65
CA ALA A 572 17.20 7.56 -20.93
C ALA A 572 17.83 8.94 -20.73
N ALA A 573 17.02 9.98 -20.92
CA ALA A 573 17.30 11.29 -20.39
C ALA A 573 16.58 11.46 -19.05
N ARG A 574 17.21 12.12 -18.09
CA ARG A 574 16.71 12.29 -16.73
C ARG A 574 16.64 13.76 -16.37
N VAL A 575 15.57 14.16 -15.68
CA VAL A 575 15.43 15.51 -15.13
C VAL A 575 15.52 15.44 -13.63
N TRP A 576 16.44 16.21 -13.07
CA TRP A 576 16.75 16.27 -11.65
C TRP A 576 16.34 17.63 -11.09
N ASP A 577 15.66 17.63 -9.96
CA ASP A 577 15.32 18.84 -9.21
C ASP A 577 16.05 18.84 -7.85
N PRO A 578 17.31 19.28 -7.81
CA PRO A 578 18.20 19.08 -6.66
C PRO A 578 17.78 19.88 -5.41
N ASP A 579 17.07 20.99 -5.57
CA ASP A 579 16.68 21.85 -4.43
C ASP A 579 15.39 21.39 -3.75
N ARG A 580 14.67 20.41 -4.32
CA ARG A 580 13.36 20.03 -3.81
C ARG A 580 13.43 19.32 -2.45
N ARG A 581 14.61 18.83 -2.03
CA ARG A 581 14.74 17.95 -0.84
C ARG A 581 16.01 18.00 -0.01
N LEU A 582 17.04 18.74 -0.41
CA LEU A 582 18.29 18.79 0.35
C LEU A 582 18.70 20.22 0.59
N THR A 583 19.00 20.53 1.85
CA THR A 583 19.73 21.73 2.21
C THR A 583 20.75 21.34 3.27
N THR A 584 21.93 20.96 2.79
CA THR A 584 23.10 20.75 3.63
C THR A 584 23.72 22.09 3.98
N THR A 585 23.86 22.39 5.28
CA THR A 585 24.91 23.30 5.77
C THR A 585 25.82 22.58 6.76
N GLU A 586 27.01 22.26 6.26
CA GLU A 586 28.31 22.15 6.96
C GLU A 586 28.59 21.03 7.98
N THR A 587 29.86 21.01 8.40
CA THR A 587 30.81 19.90 8.41
C THR A 587 31.07 19.37 9.82
N GLY A 588 30.04 18.84 10.48
CA GLY A 588 30.18 18.22 11.79
C GLY A 588 28.86 17.67 12.33
N PRO A 589 28.90 16.83 13.39
CA PRO A 589 27.68 16.29 13.98
C PRO A 589 26.78 17.43 14.49
N ILE A 590 25.50 17.34 14.15
CA ILE A 590 24.45 18.24 14.65
C ILE A 590 24.01 17.70 15.99
N TRP A 591 23.92 18.56 17.01
CA TRP A 591 23.58 18.14 18.38
C TRP A 591 22.20 18.65 18.81
N ALA A 592 21.76 19.77 18.23
CA ALA A 592 20.51 20.39 18.63
C ALA A 592 19.72 20.90 17.41
N MET A 593 18.42 20.65 17.44
CA MET A 593 17.47 21.20 16.49
C MET A 593 16.16 21.53 17.21
N ALA A 594 15.59 22.70 16.91
CA ALA A 594 14.27 23.05 17.40
C ALA A 594 13.56 24.03 16.47
N ARG A 595 12.23 24.02 16.54
CA ARG A 595 11.36 24.87 15.73
C ARG A 595 10.54 25.78 16.64
N SER A 596 10.28 27.00 16.16
CA SER A 596 9.37 27.94 16.83
C SER A 596 7.93 27.43 16.82
N ALA A 597 7.13 27.84 17.82
CA ALA A 597 5.74 27.41 17.94
C ALA A 597 4.85 27.94 16.78
N ASP A 598 5.16 29.12 16.24
CA ASP A 598 4.53 29.64 15.02
C ASP A 598 4.86 28.81 13.75
N GLY A 599 5.82 27.89 13.88
CA GLY A 599 6.23 26.95 12.85
C GLY A 599 7.07 27.54 11.73
N ARG A 600 7.48 28.82 11.81
CA ARG A 600 8.16 29.53 10.71
C ARG A 600 9.68 29.50 10.77
N LEU A 601 10.25 29.34 11.96
CA LEU A 601 11.70 29.29 12.18
C LEU A 601 12.11 27.89 12.62
N LEU A 602 13.10 27.33 11.94
CA LEU A 602 13.83 26.15 12.38
C LEU A 602 15.28 26.56 12.63
N ALA A 603 15.81 26.21 13.80
CA ALA A 603 17.20 26.47 14.16
C ALA A 603 17.91 25.12 14.35
N GLU A 604 19.09 25.00 13.75
CA GLU A 604 19.99 23.87 13.93
C GLU A 604 21.32 24.35 14.51
N ALA A 605 22.00 23.50 15.25
CA ALA A 605 23.33 23.79 15.74
C ALA A 605 24.16 22.52 15.90
N GLY A 606 25.46 22.64 15.60
CA GLY A 606 26.40 21.53 15.63
C GLY A 606 27.74 21.87 16.30
N SER A 607 28.74 21.07 15.97
CA SER A 607 30.12 21.23 16.48
C SER A 607 30.88 22.44 15.93
N ASP A 608 30.34 23.12 14.93
CA ASP A 608 30.99 24.24 14.22
C ASP A 608 30.93 25.58 14.98
N ARG A 609 30.37 25.59 16.19
CA ARG A 609 30.14 26.79 17.02
C ARG A 609 29.29 27.83 16.29
N SER A 610 28.32 27.35 15.51
CA SER A 610 27.34 28.17 14.82
C SER A 610 25.92 27.65 15.03
N VAL A 611 24.94 28.52 14.80
CA VAL A 611 23.53 28.16 14.71
C VAL A 611 23.04 28.63 13.35
N VAL A 612 22.54 27.71 12.53
CA VAL A 612 21.94 28.03 11.23
C VAL A 612 20.44 28.22 11.41
N LEU A 613 19.92 29.27 10.80
CA LEU A 613 18.51 29.65 10.87
C LEU A 613 17.85 29.39 9.53
N TRP A 614 16.77 28.63 9.56
CA TRP A 614 16.00 28.22 8.40
C TRP A 614 14.59 28.78 8.46
N ARG A 615 14.10 29.23 7.30
CA ARG A 615 12.69 29.55 7.12
C ARG A 615 11.92 28.31 6.71
N VAL A 616 10.90 27.98 7.48
CA VAL A 616 9.96 26.90 7.20
C VAL A 616 8.67 27.51 6.66
N VAL A 617 8.35 27.19 5.41
CA VAL A 617 7.06 27.52 4.80
C VAL A 617 6.41 26.21 4.36
N PRO A 618 5.19 25.89 4.82
CA PRO A 618 4.49 24.68 4.41
C PRO A 618 4.44 24.56 2.88
N GLY A 619 4.86 23.42 2.35
CA GLY A 619 4.85 23.12 0.91
C GLY A 619 5.94 23.83 0.08
N ARG A 620 6.92 24.50 0.70
CA ARG A 620 8.09 25.08 0.02
C ARG A 620 9.38 24.49 0.59
N PRO A 621 10.48 24.46 -0.20
CA PRO A 621 11.79 24.09 0.34
C PRO A 621 12.18 25.03 1.48
N ILE A 622 12.81 24.46 2.51
CA ILE A 622 13.40 25.26 3.59
C ILE A 622 14.61 26.01 3.06
N VAL A 623 14.77 27.26 3.49
CA VAL A 623 15.83 28.15 3.00
C VAL A 623 16.61 28.70 4.18
N GLU A 624 17.94 28.68 4.10
CA GLU A 624 18.81 29.36 5.07
C GLU A 624 18.55 30.87 4.99
N ILE A 625 18.18 31.46 6.12
CA ILE A 625 17.88 32.90 6.21
C ILE A 625 18.91 33.67 7.02
N GLY A 626 19.81 32.96 7.70
CA GLY A 626 20.80 33.58 8.57
C GLY A 626 21.62 32.57 9.35
N ARG A 627 22.72 33.04 9.93
CA ARG A 627 23.61 32.23 10.77
C ARG A 627 24.15 33.05 11.94
N ILE A 628 24.12 32.47 13.13
CA ILE A 628 24.81 32.98 14.31
C ILE A 628 26.17 32.30 14.36
N SER A 629 27.24 33.06 14.20
CA SER A 629 28.61 32.55 14.14
C SER A 629 29.46 33.05 15.29
N GLY A 630 30.55 32.34 15.61
CA GLY A 630 31.51 32.76 16.63
C GLY A 630 31.04 32.51 18.05
N LEU A 631 30.22 31.47 18.25
CA LEU A 631 29.79 31.06 19.58
C LEU A 631 30.99 30.55 20.40
N PRO A 632 30.96 30.69 21.73
CA PRO A 632 32.12 30.42 22.58
C PRO A 632 32.47 28.93 22.67
N GLY A 633 31.57 28.02 22.25
CA GLY A 633 31.76 26.58 22.33
C GLY A 633 30.73 25.81 21.50
N ARG A 634 30.74 24.48 21.61
CA ARG A 634 29.79 23.58 20.94
C ARG A 634 28.37 23.85 21.42
N VAL A 635 27.39 23.84 20.53
CA VAL A 635 25.99 24.08 20.93
C VAL A 635 25.32 22.74 21.21
N ASP A 636 24.96 22.51 22.48
CA ASP A 636 24.36 21.24 22.93
C ASP A 636 22.84 21.30 22.99
N SER A 637 22.26 22.50 23.12
CA SER A 637 20.81 22.67 23.21
C SER A 637 20.41 24.08 22.77
N LEU A 638 19.22 24.22 22.20
CA LEU A 638 18.67 25.50 21.78
C LEU A 638 17.14 25.53 21.92
N ALA A 639 16.59 26.73 22.10
CA ALA A 639 15.15 26.96 22.24
C ALA A 639 14.75 28.30 21.58
N PRO A 640 14.12 28.26 20.38
CA PRO A 640 13.49 29.42 19.78
C PRO A 640 12.29 29.90 20.60
N THR A 641 12.02 31.21 20.59
CA THR A 641 10.79 31.75 21.18
C THR A 641 9.56 31.36 20.34
N PRO A 642 8.36 31.31 20.95
CA PRO A 642 7.14 30.93 20.24
C PRO A 642 6.86 31.79 19.00
N ASP A 643 7.22 33.07 19.06
CA ASP A 643 7.09 34.06 17.99
C ASP A 643 8.20 34.01 16.92
N GLY A 644 9.21 33.14 17.11
CA GLY A 644 10.35 32.99 16.20
C GLY A 644 11.28 34.21 16.13
N ARG A 645 11.17 35.19 17.05
CA ARG A 645 11.99 36.41 17.02
C ARG A 645 13.27 36.31 17.81
N ARG A 646 13.39 35.36 18.74
CA ARG A 646 14.60 35.15 19.54
C ARG A 646 14.96 33.68 19.57
N VAL A 647 16.24 33.41 19.76
CA VAL A 647 16.76 32.05 19.97
C VAL A 647 17.62 32.05 21.22
N ILE A 648 17.32 31.14 22.14
CA ILE A 648 18.12 30.87 23.32
C ILE A 648 19.07 29.73 22.96
N VAL A 649 20.36 29.96 23.11
CA VAL A 649 21.43 29.06 22.69
C VAL A 649 22.24 28.66 23.91
N HIS A 650 22.36 27.36 24.17
CA HIS A 650 23.25 26.81 25.18
C HIS A 650 24.53 26.29 24.50
N SER A 651 25.66 26.87 24.87
CA SER A 651 26.99 26.48 24.37
C SER A 651 27.85 25.92 25.50
N ALA A 652 28.38 24.71 25.31
CA ALA A 652 29.40 24.10 26.15
C ALA A 652 30.79 24.61 25.71
N VAL A 653 31.44 25.38 26.57
CA VAL A 653 32.76 25.99 26.33
C VAL A 653 33.87 25.01 26.78
N THR A 654 33.66 24.36 27.92
CA THR A 654 34.45 23.21 28.41
C THR A 654 33.48 22.18 29.01
N GLU A 655 33.98 21.01 29.46
CA GLU A 655 33.14 20.00 30.14
C GLU A 655 32.42 20.53 31.38
N THR A 656 32.95 21.59 32.02
CA THR A 656 32.41 22.16 33.27
C THR A 656 31.92 23.59 33.13
N SER A 657 32.14 24.23 31.97
CA SER A 657 31.71 25.61 31.72
C SER A 657 30.77 25.70 30.52
N SER A 658 29.59 26.26 30.78
CA SER A 658 28.57 26.52 29.78
C SER A 658 28.19 28.00 29.77
N ARG A 659 27.62 28.43 28.65
CA ARG A 659 27.02 29.76 28.48
C ARG A 659 25.66 29.61 27.87
N VAL A 660 24.68 30.32 28.42
CA VAL A 660 23.35 30.45 27.81
C VAL A 660 23.20 31.86 27.26
N GLN A 661 23.09 31.99 25.95
CA GLN A 661 23.01 33.27 25.24
C GLN A 661 21.63 33.44 24.62
N VAL A 662 21.10 34.67 24.67
CA VAL A 662 19.82 35.02 24.04
C VAL A 662 20.12 35.93 22.85
N TRP A 663 19.70 35.50 21.67
CA TRP A 663 19.91 36.21 20.42
C TRP A 663 18.59 36.72 19.85
N ASP A 664 18.59 37.96 19.36
CA ASP A 664 17.53 38.51 18.52
C ASP A 664 17.77 38.05 17.08
N VAL A 665 16.76 37.41 16.50
CA VAL A 665 16.74 36.91 15.12
C VAL A 665 15.58 37.50 14.33
N SER A 666 14.99 38.62 14.79
CA SER A 666 13.96 39.36 14.05
C SER A 666 14.43 39.78 12.66
N HIS A 667 15.74 40.00 12.50
CA HIS A 667 16.44 40.15 11.23
C HIS A 667 17.48 39.02 11.09
N PRO A 668 17.09 37.84 10.56
CA PRO A 668 17.95 36.65 10.57
C PRO A 668 19.29 36.85 9.85
N ALA A 669 19.35 37.72 8.85
CA ALA A 669 20.60 38.05 8.13
C ALA A 669 21.64 38.78 9.00
N SER A 670 21.22 39.35 10.14
CA SER A 670 22.07 40.09 11.07
C SER A 670 21.63 39.83 12.51
N PRO A 671 21.85 38.62 13.05
CA PRO A 671 21.42 38.28 14.40
C PRO A 671 22.23 39.04 15.45
N ALA A 672 21.56 39.47 16.52
CA ALA A 672 22.17 40.32 17.55
C ALA A 672 22.11 39.68 18.94
N LEU A 673 23.22 39.68 19.67
CA LEU A 673 23.26 39.17 21.04
C LEU A 673 22.54 40.14 21.99
N ILE A 674 21.48 39.68 22.66
CA ILE A 674 20.72 40.49 23.63
C ILE A 674 21.35 40.42 25.02
N THR A 675 21.65 39.21 25.49
CA THR A 675 22.22 38.97 26.83
C THR A 675 22.86 37.59 26.94
N THR A 676 23.70 37.42 27.96
CA THR A 676 24.27 36.13 28.37
C THR A 676 23.87 35.87 29.83
N LEU A 677 23.26 34.73 30.08
CA LEU A 677 22.87 34.29 31.42
C LEU A 677 24.11 33.72 32.14
N GLY A 678 24.39 34.20 33.35
CA GLY A 678 25.51 33.75 34.20
C GLY A 678 25.24 32.42 34.88
N VAL A 679 24.96 31.37 34.09
CA VAL A 679 24.72 30.01 34.57
C VAL A 679 25.91 29.12 34.25
N HIS A 680 26.20 28.20 35.16
CA HIS A 680 27.25 27.20 35.00
C HIS A 680 26.62 25.80 35.01
N ASP A 681 27.34 24.85 34.42
CA ASP A 681 26.99 23.44 34.44
C ASP A 681 25.61 23.10 33.84
N VAL A 682 25.15 23.89 32.88
CA VAL A 682 23.93 23.60 32.09
C VAL A 682 24.20 22.45 31.11
N SER A 683 23.22 21.59 30.93
CA SER A 683 23.21 20.46 29.99
C SER A 683 22.09 20.59 28.95
N ALA A 684 20.91 21.11 29.34
CA ALA A 684 19.75 21.24 28.47
C ALA A 684 18.98 22.54 28.75
N VAL A 685 18.34 23.10 27.73
CA VAL A 685 17.43 24.25 27.86
C VAL A 685 16.09 23.98 27.20
N ALA A 686 15.00 24.48 27.78
CA ALA A 686 13.67 24.39 27.22
C ALA A 686 12.88 25.66 27.53
N LEU A 687 12.08 26.14 26.58
CA LEU A 687 11.19 27.28 26.76
C LEU A 687 9.74 26.81 26.80
N SER A 688 8.93 27.41 27.66
CA SER A 688 7.50 27.14 27.73
C SER A 688 6.77 27.58 26.43
N PRO A 689 5.66 26.93 26.04
CA PRO A 689 4.93 27.26 24.80
C PRO A 689 4.41 28.70 24.73
N ASP A 690 4.14 29.31 25.89
CA ASP A 690 3.73 30.72 26.01
C ASP A 690 4.93 31.69 25.98
N GLY A 691 6.16 31.17 26.02
CA GLY A 691 7.40 31.95 25.99
C GLY A 691 7.69 32.70 27.28
N THR A 692 7.01 32.41 28.39
CA THR A 692 7.14 33.14 29.66
C THR A 692 8.17 32.54 30.61
N THR A 693 8.46 31.25 30.48
CA THR A 693 9.28 30.48 31.43
C THR A 693 10.37 29.71 30.69
N LEU A 694 11.63 29.98 31.04
CA LEU A 694 12.79 29.22 30.57
C LEU A 694 13.17 28.21 31.65
N ALA A 695 13.37 26.95 31.27
CA ALA A 695 13.93 25.91 32.12
C ALA A 695 15.37 25.60 31.71
N THR A 696 16.28 25.53 32.67
CA THR A 696 17.67 25.08 32.47
C THR A 696 17.94 23.85 33.31
N GLY A 697 18.38 22.77 32.67
CA GLY A 697 18.80 21.53 33.32
C GLY A 697 20.31 21.54 33.51
N HIS A 698 20.77 20.99 34.63
CA HIS A 698 22.17 21.01 35.02
C HIS A 698 22.75 19.58 35.16
N HIS A 699 24.07 19.40 35.02
CA HIS A 699 24.68 18.08 35.20
C HIS A 699 24.61 17.59 36.65
N ASN A 700 24.49 18.51 37.61
CA ASN A 700 24.27 18.18 39.03
C ASN A 700 22.82 17.76 39.37
N GLY A 701 21.91 17.71 38.39
CA GLY A 701 20.51 17.32 38.58
C GLY A 701 19.58 18.43 39.05
N ALA A 702 20.05 19.68 39.09
CA ALA A 702 19.18 20.83 39.30
C ALA A 702 18.42 21.17 38.01
N VAL A 703 17.15 21.57 38.16
CA VAL A 703 16.35 22.19 37.10
C VAL A 703 15.92 23.55 37.59
N ARG A 704 16.35 24.62 36.92
CA ARG A 704 16.05 26.00 37.32
C ARG A 704 15.07 26.64 36.35
N LEU A 705 14.07 27.32 36.90
CA LEU A 705 13.05 28.04 36.16
C LEU A 705 13.34 29.54 36.23
N TRP A 706 13.29 30.20 35.08
CA TRP A 706 13.61 31.60 34.87
C TRP A 706 12.45 32.33 34.21
N SER A 707 12.32 33.63 34.45
CA SER A 707 11.41 34.46 33.66
C SER A 707 12.03 34.74 32.31
N ALA A 708 11.39 34.33 31.22
CA ALA A 708 11.91 34.60 29.88
C ALA A 708 11.82 36.11 29.50
N SER A 709 10.92 36.85 30.14
CA SER A 709 10.78 38.31 29.97
C SER A 709 11.93 39.11 30.59
N ASP A 710 12.57 38.55 31.62
CA ASP A 710 13.62 39.22 32.39
C ASP A 710 14.72 38.20 32.69
N LEU A 711 15.62 38.04 31.72
CA LEU A 711 16.80 37.16 31.82
C LEU A 711 18.07 37.95 32.18
N ARG A 712 17.99 39.28 32.35
CA ARG A 712 19.14 40.14 32.62
C ARG A 712 19.32 40.31 34.13
N GLY A 713 20.24 39.53 34.72
CA GLY A 713 20.63 39.72 36.13
C GLY A 713 19.62 39.22 37.17
N SER A 714 18.54 38.58 36.74
CA SER A 714 17.51 37.96 37.58
C SER A 714 18.00 36.63 38.18
N ALA A 715 17.78 36.41 39.47
CA ALA A 715 17.88 35.09 40.09
C ALA A 715 16.81 34.13 39.51
N PRO A 716 17.03 32.79 39.53
CA PRO A 716 15.99 31.86 39.09
C PRO A 716 14.71 32.06 39.91
N LYS A 717 13.55 32.12 39.24
CA LYS A 717 12.23 32.16 39.89
C LYS A 717 12.08 30.98 40.85
N GLN A 718 12.61 29.83 40.44
CA GLN A 718 12.57 28.62 41.24
C GLN A 718 13.72 27.68 40.88
N SER A 719 14.22 26.95 41.88
CA SER A 719 15.17 25.85 41.69
C SER A 719 14.51 24.55 42.14
N LEU A 720 14.30 23.64 41.19
CA LEU A 720 13.83 22.28 41.41
C LEU A 720 15.05 21.36 41.47
N LEU A 721 14.99 20.31 42.28
CA LEU A 721 16.06 19.33 42.42
C LEU A 721 15.53 17.94 42.13
N LEU A 722 16.27 17.19 41.34
CA LEU A 722 16.03 15.75 41.21
C LEU A 722 16.25 15.05 42.56
N PRO A 723 15.49 13.97 42.87
CA PRO A 723 15.62 13.22 44.12
C PRO A 723 17.04 12.68 44.37
N LEU A 724 17.74 12.25 43.32
CA LEU A 724 19.14 11.86 43.36
C LEU A 724 20.03 13.02 42.89
N ARG A 725 20.60 13.72 43.87
CA ARG A 725 21.40 14.94 43.69
C ARG A 725 22.82 14.61 43.22
N SER A 726 22.97 14.33 41.93
CA SER A 726 24.24 14.27 41.17
C SER A 726 24.07 13.75 39.73
N SER A 727 22.83 13.55 39.26
CA SER A 727 22.58 12.96 37.94
C SER A 727 22.32 14.01 36.86
N PRO A 728 22.95 13.89 35.67
CA PRO A 728 22.77 14.88 34.63
C PRO A 728 21.36 14.85 34.05
N VAL A 729 20.84 16.04 33.77
CA VAL A 729 19.58 16.22 33.02
C VAL A 729 19.91 16.22 31.53
N TRP A 730 19.53 15.20 30.79
CA TRP A 730 19.85 15.10 29.36
C TRP A 730 18.91 15.91 28.47
N THR A 731 17.62 15.92 28.81
CA THR A 731 16.62 16.63 28.01
C THR A 731 15.52 17.19 28.89
N LEU A 732 14.99 18.34 28.46
CA LEU A 732 13.89 19.05 29.10
C LEU A 732 12.82 19.34 28.06
N ARG A 733 11.56 19.07 28.40
CA ARG A 733 10.41 19.40 27.56
C ARG A 733 9.22 19.87 28.41
N PHE A 734 8.62 20.98 28.01
CA PHE A 734 7.31 21.36 28.50
C PHE A 734 6.23 20.60 27.75
N SER A 735 5.10 20.33 28.40
CA SER A 735 3.88 19.90 27.71
C SER A 735 3.35 21.03 26.81
N PRO A 736 2.58 20.73 25.75
CA PRO A 736 2.06 21.74 24.83
C PRO A 736 1.17 22.80 25.49
N ASP A 737 0.52 22.47 26.61
CA ASP A 737 -0.26 23.40 27.43
C ASP A 737 0.58 24.18 28.46
N GLY A 738 1.90 23.92 28.53
CA GLY A 738 2.84 24.55 29.47
C GLY A 738 2.67 24.15 30.94
N ARG A 739 1.76 23.23 31.26
CA ARG A 739 1.43 22.88 32.65
C ARG A 739 2.38 21.88 33.27
N GLN A 740 2.99 21.02 32.47
CA GLN A 740 3.92 19.98 32.91
C GLN A 740 5.32 20.24 32.36
N LEU A 741 6.34 19.90 33.15
CA LEU A 741 7.74 19.86 32.73
C LEU A 741 8.26 18.44 32.91
N ALA A 742 8.79 17.85 31.84
CA ALA A 742 9.50 16.59 31.85
C ALA A 742 11.01 16.82 31.83
N ALA A 743 11.74 16.15 32.73
CA ALA A 743 13.19 16.03 32.67
C ALA A 743 13.58 14.56 32.55
N ALA A 744 14.30 14.23 31.48
CA ALA A 744 14.95 12.93 31.38
C ALA A 744 16.36 13.03 31.96
N SER A 745 16.75 12.00 32.70
CA SER A 745 18.01 11.93 33.41
C SER A 745 18.63 10.55 33.21
N LYS A 746 19.92 10.43 33.57
CA LYS A 746 20.62 9.15 33.59
C LYS A 746 19.98 8.15 34.57
N GLU A 747 19.19 8.62 35.54
CA GLU A 747 18.49 7.74 36.48
C GLU A 747 17.29 7.03 35.87
N ARG A 748 16.83 5.98 36.56
CA ARG A 748 15.76 5.03 36.22
C ARG A 748 14.35 5.60 35.97
N ALA A 749 14.21 6.92 35.78
CA ALA A 749 12.94 7.57 35.56
C ALA A 749 13.07 8.88 34.78
N THR A 750 11.99 9.20 34.06
CA THR A 750 11.67 10.57 33.66
C THR A 750 10.92 11.26 34.79
N TYR A 751 11.29 12.49 35.10
CA TYR A 751 10.70 13.27 36.20
C TYR A 751 9.70 14.29 35.67
N LEU A 752 8.50 14.32 36.27
CA LEU A 752 7.42 15.23 35.90
C LEU A 752 7.10 16.21 37.04
N TRP A 753 7.06 17.50 36.73
CA TRP A 753 6.59 18.56 37.62
C TRP A 753 5.41 19.32 37.02
N THR A 754 4.48 19.73 37.88
CA THR A 754 3.49 20.75 37.54
C THR A 754 4.12 22.13 37.67
N VAL A 755 4.15 22.92 36.59
CA VAL A 755 4.89 24.18 36.51
C VAL A 755 4.32 25.28 37.41
N ALA A 756 2.99 25.34 37.57
CA ALA A 756 2.32 26.36 38.38
C ALA A 756 2.51 26.13 39.90
N THR A 757 2.61 24.87 40.31
CA THR A 757 2.75 24.44 41.70
C THR A 757 3.72 23.27 41.78
N PRO A 758 5.01 23.51 41.54
CA PRO A 758 5.97 22.42 41.54
C PRO A 758 6.17 21.93 42.97
N GLU A 759 5.88 20.65 43.14
CA GLU A 759 6.05 19.95 44.40
C GLU A 759 7.54 19.81 44.76
N ALA A 760 7.83 19.58 46.03
CA ALA A 760 9.19 19.36 46.51
C ALA A 760 9.84 18.11 45.89
N PHE A 761 9.03 17.13 45.46
CA PHE A 761 9.48 15.92 44.78
C PHE A 761 8.71 15.74 43.46
N PRO A 762 9.39 15.50 42.33
CA PRO A 762 8.72 15.18 41.08
C PRO A 762 8.01 13.83 41.13
N ARG A 763 6.98 13.71 40.28
CA ARG A 763 6.41 12.40 39.96
C ARG A 763 7.36 11.64 39.05
N MET A 764 7.80 10.47 39.48
CA MET A 764 8.69 9.60 38.71
C MET A 764 7.89 8.75 37.73
N VAL A 765 8.28 8.77 36.45
CA VAL A 765 7.80 7.87 35.41
C VAL A 765 8.93 6.90 35.11
N PRO A 766 8.81 5.60 35.50
CA PRO A 766 9.84 4.62 35.22
C PRO A 766 10.19 4.58 33.74
N SER A 767 11.47 4.38 33.41
CA SER A 767 11.87 4.00 32.07
C SER A 767 12.16 2.49 32.02
N ALA A 768 12.09 1.89 30.84
CA ALA A 768 12.27 0.45 30.64
C ALA A 768 13.53 -0.09 31.31
N ASP A 769 14.66 0.62 31.15
CA ASP A 769 15.98 0.08 31.45
C ASP A 769 16.91 1.10 32.12
N ASP A 770 16.42 1.72 33.19
CA ASP A 770 17.26 2.43 34.16
C ASP A 770 17.90 3.76 33.73
N SER A 771 17.56 4.29 32.54
CA SER A 771 17.92 5.64 32.09
C SER A 771 16.95 6.13 31.01
N ALA A 772 16.75 7.44 30.87
CA ALA A 772 15.97 8.03 29.78
C ALA A 772 16.78 9.15 29.10
N THR A 773 16.98 9.01 27.79
CA THR A 773 17.78 9.93 26.97
C THR A 773 16.91 10.87 26.13
N ALA A 774 15.68 10.47 25.81
CA ALA A 774 14.75 11.24 25.00
C ALA A 774 13.34 11.27 25.61
N VAL A 775 12.67 12.41 25.53
CA VAL A 775 11.26 12.57 25.95
C VAL A 775 10.50 13.43 24.96
N ALA A 776 9.23 13.09 24.74
CA ALA A 776 8.31 13.87 23.92
C ALA A 776 6.87 13.77 24.44
N PHE A 777 6.17 14.90 24.52
CA PHE A 777 4.74 14.92 24.80
C PHE A 777 3.93 14.76 23.50
N SER A 778 2.78 14.11 23.59
CA SER A 778 1.77 14.17 22.53
C SER A 778 1.21 15.60 22.40
N PRO A 779 0.70 16.01 21.22
CA PRO A 779 0.21 17.37 20.99
C PRO A 779 -0.96 17.79 21.91
N ASP A 780 -1.75 16.81 22.36
CA ASP A 780 -2.83 17.01 23.33
C ASP A 780 -2.35 17.02 24.80
N GLY A 781 -1.05 16.79 25.04
CA GLY A 781 -0.43 16.74 26.37
C GLY A 781 -0.81 15.52 27.22
N ARG A 782 -1.62 14.60 26.69
CA ARG A 782 -2.13 13.44 27.43
C ARG A 782 -1.10 12.33 27.60
N TYR A 783 -0.22 12.15 26.62
CA TYR A 783 0.74 11.06 26.57
C TYR A 783 2.17 11.58 26.60
N LEU A 784 3.05 10.81 27.24
CA LEU A 784 4.49 11.04 27.29
C LEU A 784 5.20 9.83 26.70
N ALA A 785 5.96 10.03 25.64
CA ALA A 785 6.90 9.04 25.12
C ALA A 785 8.27 9.23 25.78
N THR A 786 8.86 8.12 26.23
CA THR A 786 10.20 8.07 26.85
C THR A 786 11.07 7.08 26.08
N GLY A 787 12.26 7.50 25.66
CA GLY A 787 13.23 6.66 24.95
C GLY A 787 14.35 6.22 25.89
N ALA A 788 14.62 4.91 25.89
CA ALA A 788 15.67 4.31 26.72
C ALA A 788 16.99 4.09 25.95
N PRO A 789 18.13 4.04 26.66
CA PRO A 789 19.41 3.63 26.06
C PRO A 789 19.46 2.18 25.56
N GLN A 790 18.56 1.30 26.04
CA GLN A 790 18.47 -0.11 25.67
C GLN A 790 17.34 -0.39 24.65
N HIS A 791 17.03 0.62 23.83
CA HIS A 791 16.40 0.51 22.51
C HIS A 791 14.86 0.49 22.46
N ASP A 792 14.18 0.54 23.61
CA ASP A 792 12.72 0.59 23.66
C ASP A 792 12.17 2.02 23.84
N VAL A 793 11.02 2.29 23.21
CA VAL A 793 10.21 3.48 23.47
C VAL A 793 9.00 3.09 24.29
N GLN A 794 8.76 3.76 25.42
CA GLN A 794 7.56 3.55 26.24
C GLN A 794 6.63 4.75 26.15
N ILE A 795 5.31 4.49 26.11
CA ILE A 795 4.27 5.51 26.09
C ILE A 795 3.47 5.45 27.39
N TRP A 796 3.35 6.60 28.05
CA TRP A 796 2.73 6.75 29.37
C TRP A 796 1.54 7.70 29.31
N ASP A 797 0.48 7.40 30.06
CA ASP A 797 -0.59 8.39 30.31
C ASP A 797 -0.11 9.33 31.42
N VAL A 798 -0.03 10.63 31.11
CA VAL A 798 0.48 11.66 32.02
C VAL A 798 -0.38 11.79 33.27
N ALA A 799 -1.67 11.45 33.23
CA ALA A 799 -2.55 11.54 34.39
C ALA A 799 -2.40 10.35 35.34
N THR A 800 -2.09 9.16 34.83
CA THR A 800 -2.05 7.93 35.63
C THR A 800 -0.65 7.40 35.94
N ALA A 801 0.39 7.90 35.27
CA ALA A 801 1.76 7.51 35.56
C ALA A 801 2.17 7.92 37.00
N PRO A 802 2.96 7.11 37.73
CA PRO A 802 3.44 5.77 37.38
C PRO A 802 2.50 4.63 37.80
N TYR A 803 1.33 4.92 38.37
CA TYR A 803 0.47 3.94 39.03
C TYR A 803 -0.11 2.86 38.09
N ARG A 804 -0.31 3.21 36.82
CA ARG A 804 -0.61 2.27 35.75
C ARG A 804 0.60 2.27 34.84
N GLY A 805 1.22 1.11 34.62
CA GLY A 805 2.41 0.94 33.79
C GLY A 805 2.28 1.52 32.37
N PRO A 806 3.30 1.36 31.51
CA PRO A 806 3.25 1.94 30.17
C PRO A 806 2.02 1.40 29.41
N ILE A 807 1.33 2.28 28.67
CA ILE A 807 0.19 1.90 27.83
C ILE A 807 0.68 1.02 26.67
N ALA A 808 1.87 1.35 26.18
CA ALA A 808 2.55 0.59 25.14
C ALA A 808 4.07 0.67 25.28
N THR A 809 4.73 -0.38 24.84
CA THR A 809 6.17 -0.46 24.62
C THR A 809 6.41 -0.76 23.14
N LEU A 810 7.22 0.07 22.48
CA LEU A 810 7.57 -0.05 21.07
C LEU A 810 8.98 -0.63 20.97
N HIS A 811 9.05 -1.86 20.47
CA HIS A 811 10.28 -2.60 20.26
C HIS A 811 10.76 -2.43 18.82
N GLY A 812 11.99 -1.97 18.60
CA GLY A 812 12.52 -1.91 17.24
C GLY A 812 13.89 -1.29 17.05
N HIS A 813 14.36 -0.41 17.95
CA HIS A 813 15.75 0.04 17.85
C HIS A 813 16.71 -1.08 18.28
N THR A 814 17.96 -0.98 17.85
CA THR A 814 19.03 -1.91 18.26
C THR A 814 20.16 -1.21 19.04
N ASP A 815 20.08 0.12 19.18
CA ASP A 815 20.97 0.94 20.01
C ASP A 815 20.16 2.11 20.65
N GLY A 816 20.78 2.92 21.52
CA GLY A 816 20.10 3.91 22.34
C GLY A 816 19.35 4.99 21.55
N ILE A 817 18.18 5.39 22.07
CA ILE A 817 17.30 6.38 21.42
C ILE A 817 17.68 7.79 21.89
N TYR A 818 17.97 8.70 20.97
CA TYR A 818 18.37 10.08 21.30
C TYR A 818 17.30 11.10 20.97
N ALA A 819 16.39 10.80 20.05
CA ALA A 819 15.36 11.71 19.61
C ALA A 819 13.99 11.03 19.54
N LEU A 820 12.97 11.76 20.00
CA LEU A 820 11.56 11.40 19.89
C LEU A 820 10.76 12.63 19.47
N ALA A 821 9.81 12.45 18.56
CA ALA A 821 8.89 13.51 18.16
C ALA A 821 7.52 12.93 17.79
N PHE A 822 6.45 13.50 18.37
CA PHE A 822 5.08 13.24 17.90
C PHE A 822 4.73 14.16 16.74
N SER A 823 3.98 13.63 15.77
CA SER A 823 3.36 14.46 14.73
C SER A 823 2.34 15.41 15.36
N PRO A 824 2.16 16.63 14.82
CA PRO A 824 1.13 17.57 15.28
C PRO A 824 -0.29 17.03 15.35
N ASP A 825 -0.64 16.01 14.56
CA ASP A 825 -1.95 15.34 14.60
C ASP A 825 -2.05 14.22 15.66
N GLY A 826 -0.95 13.89 16.33
CA GLY A 826 -0.86 12.86 17.36
C GLY A 826 -0.93 11.41 16.86
N ARG A 827 -0.96 11.18 15.54
CA ARG A 827 -1.16 9.84 14.96
C ARG A 827 0.14 9.11 14.63
N THR A 828 1.25 9.83 14.58
CA THR A 828 2.57 9.30 14.21
C THR A 828 3.60 9.68 15.27
N LEU A 829 4.42 8.71 15.68
CA LEU A 829 5.59 8.95 16.51
C LEU A 829 6.83 8.59 15.69
N VAL A 830 7.85 9.44 15.72
CA VAL A 830 9.14 9.15 15.07
C VAL A 830 10.20 9.06 16.15
N SER A 831 10.99 8.00 16.11
CA SER A 831 12.13 7.78 16.99
C SER A 831 13.42 7.66 16.20
N GLY A 832 14.51 8.19 16.75
CA GLY A 832 15.83 8.17 16.13
C GLY A 832 16.90 7.95 17.18
N GLY A 833 17.94 7.21 16.83
CA GLY A 833 18.95 6.80 17.80
C GLY A 833 20.33 6.55 17.23
N ARG A 834 21.14 5.93 18.09
CA ARG A 834 22.54 5.56 17.84
C ARG A 834 22.69 4.46 16.80
N ASP A 835 21.66 3.66 16.59
CA ASP A 835 21.64 2.57 15.60
C ASP A 835 21.56 3.07 14.15
N HIS A 836 21.67 4.38 13.93
CA HIS A 836 21.60 5.03 12.63
C HIS A 836 20.24 4.81 11.95
N THR A 837 19.18 4.55 12.71
CA THR A 837 17.83 4.38 12.18
C THR A 837 16.88 5.48 12.63
N VAL A 838 15.94 5.81 11.75
CA VAL A 838 14.73 6.57 12.05
C VAL A 838 13.55 5.61 11.91
N ILE A 839 12.81 5.39 12.98
CA ILE A 839 11.64 4.52 12.99
C ILE A 839 10.37 5.36 13.05
N VAL A 840 9.43 5.06 12.14
CA VAL A 840 8.11 5.69 12.07
C VAL A 840 7.07 4.72 12.63
N TRP A 841 6.37 5.15 13.67
CA TRP A 841 5.35 4.38 14.39
C TRP A 841 3.95 4.92 14.11
N ASP A 842 3.00 4.02 13.87
CA ASP A 842 1.57 4.32 14.00
C ASP A 842 1.18 4.29 15.47
N VAL A 843 0.69 5.43 15.96
CA VAL A 843 0.22 5.59 17.34
C VAL A 843 -1.20 6.13 17.38
N ALA A 844 -1.94 6.01 16.27
CA ALA A 844 -3.36 6.39 16.21
C ALA A 844 -4.22 5.56 17.18
N ASP A 845 -3.85 4.29 17.40
CA ASP A 845 -4.34 3.47 18.50
C ASP A 845 -3.17 3.02 19.38
N LEU A 846 -3.03 3.67 20.54
CA LEU A 846 -1.97 3.37 21.51
C LEU A 846 -2.10 1.99 22.17
N ARG A 847 -3.21 1.27 21.99
CA ARG A 847 -3.34 -0.13 22.47
C ARG A 847 -2.74 -1.14 21.51
N ALA A 848 -2.58 -0.74 20.24
CA ALA A 848 -2.00 -1.58 19.20
C ALA A 848 -1.10 -0.73 18.29
N PRO A 849 -0.04 -0.11 18.85
CA PRO A 849 0.87 0.66 18.03
C PRO A 849 1.61 -0.26 17.06
N ALA A 850 1.86 0.25 15.86
CA ALA A 850 2.44 -0.54 14.78
C ALA A 850 3.70 0.12 14.22
N LEU A 851 4.74 -0.67 13.98
CA LEU A 851 5.87 -0.25 13.16
C LEU A 851 5.38 0.01 11.73
N ARG A 852 5.48 1.25 11.24
CA ARG A 852 5.12 1.58 9.84
C ARG A 852 6.31 1.46 8.91
N ALA A 853 7.46 2.01 9.31
CA ALA A 853 8.67 2.03 8.50
C ALA A 853 9.93 2.19 9.36
N ARG A 854 11.05 1.65 8.88
CA ARG A 854 12.40 1.85 9.40
C ARG A 854 13.27 2.41 8.29
N LEU A 855 13.85 3.58 8.52
CA LEU A 855 14.68 4.30 7.56
C LEU A 855 16.11 4.31 8.05
N THR A 856 17.06 4.05 7.17
CA THR A 856 18.48 4.17 7.49
C THR A 856 18.92 5.62 7.33
N SER A 857 19.76 6.08 8.25
CA SER A 857 20.31 7.43 8.29
C SER A 857 21.75 7.44 7.77
N PRO A 858 22.01 7.78 6.48
CA PRO A 858 23.33 7.85 5.88
C PRO A 858 24.40 8.67 6.63
N GLY A 859 24.02 9.74 7.32
CA GLY A 859 24.95 10.58 8.09
C GLY A 859 25.28 10.02 9.47
N GLY A 860 24.73 8.85 9.83
CA GLY A 860 25.02 8.18 11.10
C GLY A 860 23.96 8.43 12.16
N GLU A 861 24.40 8.64 13.41
CA GLU A 861 23.55 8.72 14.59
C GLU A 861 22.53 9.86 14.46
N VAL A 862 21.28 9.62 14.86
CA VAL A 862 20.20 10.63 14.78
C VAL A 862 20.15 11.38 16.10
N ALA A 863 20.59 12.64 16.09
CA ALA A 863 20.68 13.47 17.29
C ALA A 863 19.37 14.21 17.62
N ALA A 864 18.62 14.66 16.61
CA ALA A 864 17.38 15.41 16.82
C ALA A 864 16.35 15.16 15.72
N LEU A 865 15.07 15.24 16.11
CA LEU A 865 13.91 15.07 15.23
C LEU A 865 12.91 16.20 15.48
N VAL A 866 12.42 16.83 14.41
CA VAL A 866 11.43 17.91 14.51
C VAL A 866 10.41 17.81 13.38
N PHE A 867 9.12 17.75 13.71
CA PHE A 867 8.07 17.80 12.70
C PHE A 867 7.88 19.21 12.13
N LEU A 868 7.86 19.32 10.80
CA LEU A 868 7.58 20.56 10.05
C LEU A 868 6.09 20.70 9.71
N ASP A 869 5.43 19.58 9.45
CA ASP A 869 3.97 19.47 9.37
C ASP A 869 3.54 18.10 9.92
N SER A 870 2.30 17.66 9.71
CA SER A 870 1.84 16.35 10.20
C SER A 870 2.50 15.15 9.52
N HIS A 871 3.30 15.37 8.47
CA HIS A 871 3.77 14.32 7.57
C HIS A 871 5.26 14.41 7.27
N THR A 872 5.90 15.55 7.47
CA THR A 872 7.31 15.82 7.16
C THR A 872 8.08 16.02 8.44
N VAL A 873 9.12 15.23 8.64
CA VAL A 873 10.05 15.34 9.77
C VAL A 873 11.43 15.79 9.28
N ALA A 874 12.00 16.78 9.95
CA ALA A 874 13.39 17.14 9.84
C ALA A 874 14.22 16.23 10.75
N VAL A 875 15.19 15.54 10.17
CA VAL A 875 16.10 14.60 10.83
C VAL A 875 17.49 15.21 10.86
N ALA A 876 18.07 15.36 12.05
CA ALA A 876 19.47 15.71 12.23
C ALA A 876 20.30 14.45 12.48
N ASP A 877 21.24 14.18 11.58
CA ASP A 877 22.33 13.24 11.80
C ASP A 877 23.68 13.98 11.80
N GLN A 878 24.35 14.06 10.65
CA GLN A 878 25.41 15.03 10.34
C GLN A 878 24.91 16.14 9.42
N THR A 879 23.69 15.98 8.91
CA THR A 879 23.00 16.89 8.01
C THR A 879 21.56 17.03 8.47
N VAL A 880 20.87 18.09 8.04
CA VAL A 880 19.43 18.17 8.19
C VAL A 880 18.76 17.69 6.92
N ARG A 881 17.93 16.65 7.07
CA ARG A 881 17.22 16.01 5.97
C ARG A 881 15.74 15.99 6.23
N LEU A 882 14.95 16.19 5.17
CA LEU A 882 13.50 16.16 5.24
C LEU A 882 13.00 14.78 4.83
N VAL A 883 12.27 14.14 5.74
CA VAL A 883 11.73 12.79 5.56
C VAL A 883 10.21 12.87 5.57
N GLU A 884 9.59 12.27 4.56
CA GLU A 884 8.14 12.07 4.48
C GLU A 884 7.76 10.84 5.31
N THR A 885 6.65 10.94 6.05
CA THR A 885 6.14 9.88 6.94
C THR A 885 4.78 9.37 6.49
N SER A 886 4.09 10.09 5.60
CA SER A 886 2.81 9.67 5.03
C SER A 886 3.02 8.80 3.79
N LEU A 887 2.63 7.53 3.89
CA LEU A 887 2.67 6.58 2.77
C LEU A 887 1.76 7.01 1.60
N ALA A 888 0.63 7.65 1.90
CA ALA A 888 -0.28 8.19 0.88
C ALA A 888 0.38 9.33 0.09
N ARG A 889 1.01 10.29 0.77
CA ARG A 889 1.76 11.37 0.09
C ARG A 889 2.96 10.82 -0.65
N ALA A 890 3.71 9.89 -0.05
CA ALA A 890 4.85 9.25 -0.67
C ALA A 890 4.44 8.56 -2.00
N SER A 891 3.35 7.79 -2.00
CA SER A 891 2.87 7.13 -3.23
C SER A 891 2.48 8.11 -4.35
N SER A 892 1.75 9.19 -4.02
CA SER A 892 1.43 10.24 -5.01
C SER A 892 2.71 10.86 -5.57
N LEU A 893 3.66 11.13 -4.67
CA LEU A 893 4.86 11.86 -5.02
C LEU A 893 5.87 11.00 -5.81
N VAL A 894 5.92 9.69 -5.59
CA VAL A 894 6.66 8.77 -6.48
C VAL A 894 6.11 8.88 -7.89
N CYS A 895 4.78 8.92 -8.06
CA CYS A 895 4.18 9.06 -9.39
C CYS A 895 4.39 10.44 -10.01
N ASP A 896 4.35 11.50 -9.21
CA ASP A 896 4.61 12.86 -9.71
C ASP A 896 6.06 13.06 -10.16
N LEU A 897 7.02 12.38 -9.51
CA LEU A 897 8.45 12.55 -9.76
C LEU A 897 9.02 11.54 -10.75
N ALA A 898 8.68 10.26 -10.62
CA ALA A 898 9.33 9.19 -11.39
C ALA A 898 8.79 9.03 -12.83
N GLY A 899 7.74 9.78 -13.22
CA GLY A 899 7.27 9.86 -14.60
C GLY A 899 6.43 8.66 -15.08
N ASP A 900 6.66 8.21 -16.32
CA ASP A 900 5.82 7.23 -17.06
C ASP A 900 5.69 5.82 -16.43
N GLY A 901 6.39 5.56 -15.31
CA GLY A 901 6.32 4.31 -14.57
C GLY A 901 7.15 3.17 -15.19
N LEU A 902 7.05 1.98 -14.58
CA LEU A 902 7.70 0.76 -15.06
C LEU A 902 7.09 0.32 -16.41
N THR A 903 7.93 0.08 -17.41
CA THR A 903 7.47 -0.51 -18.67
C THR A 903 7.00 -1.95 -18.46
N ALA A 904 6.14 -2.47 -19.35
CA ALA A 904 5.72 -3.87 -19.29
C ALA A 904 6.88 -4.87 -19.50
N ALA A 905 8.01 -4.43 -20.06
CA ALA A 905 9.23 -5.23 -20.15
C ALA A 905 9.98 -5.27 -18.82
N GLU A 906 10.23 -4.11 -18.20
CA GLU A 906 10.85 -4.02 -16.87
C GLU A 906 9.99 -4.75 -15.82
N TRP A 907 8.66 -4.61 -15.87
CA TRP A 907 7.77 -5.34 -14.95
C TRP A 907 7.94 -6.85 -15.06
N ARG A 908 8.07 -7.41 -16.28
CA ARG A 908 8.30 -8.86 -16.44
C ARG A 908 9.66 -9.30 -15.90
N VAL A 909 10.65 -8.41 -15.84
CA VAL A 909 11.98 -8.69 -15.29
C VAL A 909 11.97 -8.61 -13.77
N TYR A 910 11.40 -7.54 -13.20
CA TYR A 910 11.47 -7.28 -11.77
C TYR A 910 10.29 -7.86 -10.96
N LEU A 911 9.14 -8.06 -11.59
CA LEU A 911 7.86 -8.45 -10.99
C LEU A 911 7.16 -9.58 -11.79
N PRO A 912 7.84 -10.69 -12.13
CA PRO A 912 7.26 -11.73 -12.98
C PRO A 912 6.04 -12.44 -12.36
N GLU A 913 5.89 -12.44 -11.04
CA GLU A 913 4.79 -13.11 -10.33
C GLU A 913 3.48 -12.31 -10.32
N TRP A 914 3.52 -11.03 -10.67
CA TRP A 914 2.34 -10.18 -10.72
C TRP A 914 1.97 -9.87 -12.17
N THR A 915 0.67 -9.86 -12.45
CA THR A 915 0.16 -9.31 -13.72
C THR A 915 0.54 -7.86 -13.83
N TYR A 916 0.96 -7.41 -15.02
CA TYR A 916 1.33 -6.02 -15.24
C TYR A 916 0.20 -5.09 -14.82
N ASP A 917 0.48 -4.28 -13.81
CA ASP A 917 -0.37 -3.19 -13.37
C ASP A 917 0.50 -1.94 -13.29
N LYS A 918 0.05 -0.86 -13.94
CA LYS A 918 0.89 0.32 -14.08
C LYS A 918 1.03 0.99 -12.70
N PRO A 919 2.25 1.15 -12.14
CA PRO A 919 2.42 1.74 -10.80
C PRO A 919 1.91 3.19 -10.73
N CYS A 920 1.99 3.89 -11.84
CA CYS A 920 1.54 5.27 -12.06
C CYS A 920 0.97 5.28 -13.50
#